data_AF-F1L102-F1
#
_entry.id   AF-F1L102-F1
#
_cell.length_a   1.000
_cell.length_b   1.000
_cell.length_c   1.000
_cell.angle_alpha   90.00
_cell.angle_beta   90.00
_cell.angle_gamma   90.00
#
_symmetry.space_group_name_H-M   'P 1'
#
loop_
_entity.id
_entity.type
_entity.pdbx_description
1 polymer ?
#
loop_
_entity_poly.entity_id
_entity_poly.type
_entity_poly.pdbx_seq_one_letter_code
_entity_poly.pdbx_strand_id
1 'polypeptide(L)'
;MVEIQLSHDNIVRERSGMPIAEVSYVLRPRSQRSRVYGNVLLSLSWIGLSNGSSPSESSSSEDGDWELLNATICSSANSGITSTVSQPSSPLPPGWEERQDANGRTFYLNHNARTTQWERPTSTSNTDAVILETQREDVHRRRNYESRWQASSDEHLQNNIAALDAGLRMNFAGEGHIDESTDDGGGPLPTGWDMQVAPNGRKFFIDHINKTTTWTDPRNGRVSAPATRPAGRSSDELGMLPAGWEERVHTDGRVFFIDHNTRRTQWEDPRFENASIAGPAVPYSRDYKCKYEYLRLHLPKPSGNTKCELSVRRTHVFEDSYRQIMQLSVAQLRAKLWIEFDGETGLDYGGVAREWFYLLSHHVFNPYYGLFEYSATDNYTLQINPHSETCNPEHISYFHFIGRVIGIAIFHGKLLDAFFIRPFYKMMLGKPITLNDMESVDNEYFNSLIYIKDNDPEDLDLYFAVDEQFYGQTQTVELREGGANEKVTEANKDEYIELVIKWRFVSRVEAQMKALMKGVHELVPSNLLSIFDPNELELLVCGLQKIDVKDWKDNTLYKGGYAPNHPVIHNFWKCILSFDNEMRARVLQFVTGTSRVPMNGFRELYGSNGPQKFTIEKWGNPDMLPRAHTCFNRMDLPPYGSFHELRDRLTVAIENSEIFSGVD
;
A
#
# COMPACT_ATOMS: atom_id res chain seq x y z
N MET A 1 24.10 25.53 10.15
CA MET A 1 25.19 25.09 9.25
C MET A 1 26.38 25.97 9.58
N VAL A 2 27.52 25.39 9.94
CA VAL A 2 28.78 26.12 10.18
C VAL A 2 29.67 25.81 8.99
N GLU A 3 29.96 26.82 8.16
CA GLU A 3 30.84 26.66 7.00
C GLU A 3 32.28 26.96 7.43
N ILE A 4 33.19 26.02 7.18
CA ILE A 4 34.61 26.15 7.49
C ILE A 4 35.36 26.33 6.17
N GLN A 5 35.85 27.54 5.89
CA GLN A 5 36.69 27.80 4.73
C GLN A 5 38.09 27.22 4.95
N LEU A 6 38.44 26.20 4.16
CA LEU A 6 39.76 25.53 4.19
C LEU A 6 40.86 26.30 3.44
N SER A 7 40.47 27.35 2.72
CA SER A 7 41.38 28.20 1.95
C SER A 7 41.75 29.44 2.77
N HIS A 8 43.05 29.58 3.05
CA HIS A 8 43.82 30.71 3.60
C HIS A 8 44.55 30.39 4.93
N ASP A 9 45.79 29.92 4.75
CA ASP A 9 47.01 30.08 5.55
C ASP A 9 46.98 29.78 7.07
N ASN A 10 47.65 28.66 7.41
CA ASN A 10 48.08 28.17 8.73
C ASN A 10 47.13 27.20 9.48
N ILE A 11 46.67 26.12 8.83
CA ILE A 11 46.23 24.93 9.59
C ILE A 11 47.48 24.34 10.27
N VAL A 12 47.51 24.40 11.60
CA VAL A 12 48.70 24.03 12.39
C VAL A 12 48.81 22.50 12.46
N ARG A 13 50.01 21.97 12.22
CA ARG A 13 50.30 20.55 12.46
C ARG A 13 50.37 20.31 13.96
N GLU A 14 49.57 19.38 14.44
CA GLU A 14 49.47 19.02 15.83
C GLU A 14 50.81 18.50 16.34
N ARG A 15 51.36 19.16 17.35
CA ARG A 15 52.60 18.81 18.04
C ARG A 15 52.37 18.98 19.53
N SER A 16 52.88 18.06 20.33
CA SER A 16 52.79 18.14 21.80
C SER A 16 53.33 19.50 22.28
N GLY A 17 52.51 20.25 23.03
CA GLY A 17 52.83 21.57 23.59
C GLY A 17 52.50 22.80 22.74
N MET A 18 51.93 22.66 21.53
CA MET A 18 51.51 23.79 20.70
C MET A 18 50.01 24.11 20.88
N PRO A 19 49.62 25.34 21.24
CA PRO A 19 48.20 25.71 21.37
C PRO A 19 47.54 25.83 19.99
N ILE A 20 46.39 25.19 19.81
CA ILE A 20 45.57 25.27 18.60
C ILE A 20 44.50 26.35 18.83
N ALA A 21 44.37 27.30 17.90
CA ALA A 21 43.39 28.38 18.02
C ALA A 21 41.95 27.84 17.87
N GLU A 22 41.08 28.16 18.84
CA GLU A 22 39.67 27.78 18.84
C GLU A 22 38.78 28.93 18.35
N VAL A 23 37.76 28.60 17.56
CA VAL A 23 36.76 29.56 17.07
C VAL A 23 35.39 29.20 17.64
N SER A 24 34.71 30.18 18.23
CA SER A 24 33.40 30.03 18.87
C SER A 24 32.25 30.36 17.93
N TYR A 25 31.31 29.43 17.77
CA TYR A 25 30.13 29.57 16.93
C TYR A 25 28.85 29.50 17.76
N VAL A 26 28.03 30.54 17.71
CA VAL A 26 26.75 30.59 18.44
C VAL A 26 25.72 29.69 17.75
N LEU A 27 25.14 28.74 18.49
CA LEU A 27 24.08 27.87 17.96
C LEU A 27 22.76 28.64 17.82
N ARG A 28 22.19 28.62 16.61
CA ARG A 28 20.89 29.22 16.33
C ARG A 28 19.77 28.17 16.34
N PRO A 29 18.60 28.44 16.97
CA PRO A 29 17.49 27.50 17.01
C PRO A 29 16.94 27.19 15.62
N ARG A 30 16.78 25.91 15.29
CA ARG A 30 16.24 25.46 13.97
C ARG A 30 14.70 25.49 13.91
N SER A 31 14.02 25.70 15.02
CA SER A 31 12.56 25.91 15.08
C SER A 31 12.15 26.60 16.39
N GLN A 32 10.93 27.15 16.45
CA GLN A 32 10.39 27.78 17.67
C GLN A 32 10.17 26.80 18.85
N ARG A 33 10.33 25.48 18.64
CA ARG A 33 10.24 24.47 19.71
C ARG A 33 11.62 23.97 20.20
N SER A 34 12.72 24.40 19.59
CA SER A 34 14.07 23.96 19.97
C SER A 34 14.55 24.71 21.23
N ARG A 35 14.90 23.95 22.28
CA ARG A 35 15.48 24.47 23.53
C ARG A 35 17.03 24.41 23.56
N VAL A 36 17.66 24.19 22.40
CA VAL A 36 19.12 24.10 22.31
C VAL A 36 19.70 25.51 22.20
N TYR A 37 20.43 25.93 23.23
CA TYR A 37 21.18 27.19 23.28
C TYR A 37 22.60 26.90 23.76
N GLY A 38 23.59 27.58 23.18
CA GLY A 38 25.00 27.39 23.52
C GLY A 38 25.91 27.83 22.39
N ASN A 39 27.21 27.75 22.63
CA ASN A 39 28.24 28.00 21.64
C ASN A 39 29.00 26.69 21.38
N VAL A 40 29.37 26.43 20.13
CA VAL A 40 30.28 25.35 19.76
C VAL A 40 31.64 25.94 19.50
N LEU A 41 32.66 25.48 20.22
CA LEU A 41 34.05 25.80 19.98
C LEU A 41 34.61 24.77 18.99
N LEU A 42 35.26 25.22 17.92
CA LEU A 42 35.88 24.36 16.92
C LEU A 42 37.34 24.77 16.73
N SER A 43 38.22 23.79 16.67
CA SER A 43 39.63 23.93 16.28
C SER A 43 39.97 22.93 15.17
N LEU A 44 40.98 23.27 14.35
CA LEU A 44 41.38 22.47 13.19
C LEU A 44 42.91 22.30 13.18
N SER A 45 43.38 21.06 13.19
CA SER A 45 44.80 20.68 13.16
C SER A 45 45.09 19.49 12.24
N TRP A 46 46.35 19.31 11.86
CA TRP A 46 46.82 18.16 11.05
C TRP A 46 47.56 17.13 11.90
N ILE A 47 47.19 15.84 11.82
CA ILE A 47 47.90 14.71 12.44
C ILE A 47 48.67 13.97 11.34
N GLY A 48 50.00 13.84 11.48
CA GLY A 48 50.83 13.16 10.48
C GLY A 48 51.04 11.67 10.83
N LEU A 49 50.70 10.77 9.90
CA LEU A 49 50.96 9.32 10.02
C LEU A 49 52.46 9.03 9.86
N SER A 50 53.09 8.42 10.86
CA SER A 50 54.48 7.94 10.79
C SER A 50 54.53 6.47 10.33
N ASN A 51 55.25 6.22 9.22
CA ASN A 51 55.57 4.88 8.71
C ASN A 51 56.61 4.16 9.59
N GLY A 52 56.35 2.89 9.94
CA GLY A 52 57.39 1.87 10.17
C GLY A 52 57.42 1.13 11.52
N SER A 53 57.31 -0.20 11.43
CA SER A 53 57.72 -1.29 12.37
C SER A 53 56.91 -1.63 13.64
N SER A 54 56.42 -2.86 13.70
CA SER A 54 56.08 -3.67 14.91
C SER A 54 57.37 -4.35 15.47
N PRO A 55 57.47 -4.95 16.69
CA PRO A 55 56.40 -5.51 17.56
C PRO A 55 56.59 -5.38 19.11
N SER A 56 55.65 -5.99 19.86
CA SER A 56 55.71 -6.60 21.22
C SER A 56 55.05 -5.87 22.42
N GLU A 57 54.35 -6.69 23.22
CA GLU A 57 53.56 -6.38 24.43
C GLU A 57 54.44 -5.99 25.63
N SER A 58 54.04 -4.97 26.39
CA SER A 58 54.06 -4.99 27.87
C SER A 58 53.42 -3.73 28.48
N SER A 59 52.69 -3.94 29.57
CA SER A 59 52.03 -2.99 30.46
C SER A 59 52.96 -1.98 31.16
N SER A 60 52.56 -0.70 31.28
CA SER A 60 52.63 0.13 32.51
C SER A 60 52.32 1.62 32.25
N SER A 61 51.26 2.11 32.88
CA SER A 61 51.06 3.39 33.61
C SER A 61 51.68 4.74 33.14
N GLU A 62 50.78 5.75 33.15
CA GLU A 62 50.98 7.19 33.53
C GLU A 62 51.73 8.09 32.51
N ASP A 63 51.34 9.32 32.17
CA ASP A 63 50.40 10.28 32.76
C ASP A 63 50.16 11.49 31.80
N GLY A 64 49.14 12.30 32.09
CA GLY A 64 48.92 13.68 31.58
C GLY A 64 47.56 13.91 30.89
N ASP A 65 46.43 13.94 31.59
CA ASP A 65 45.89 14.95 32.54
C ASP A 65 45.32 16.23 31.86
N TRP A 66 44.00 16.39 31.93
CA TRP A 66 43.25 17.63 31.69
C TRP A 66 42.28 17.80 32.86
N GLU A 67 42.52 18.82 33.71
CA GLU A 67 41.65 19.17 34.84
C GLU A 67 40.48 20.07 34.41
N LEU A 68 39.29 19.81 34.97
CA LEU A 68 38.12 20.70 34.88
C LEU A 68 37.98 21.46 36.22
N LEU A 69 38.12 22.78 36.18
CA LEU A 69 37.90 23.65 37.35
C LEU A 69 36.42 23.62 37.75
N ASN A 70 36.12 23.04 38.91
CA ASN A 70 34.78 22.97 39.45
C ASN A 70 34.45 24.16 40.37
N ALA A 71 33.27 24.71 40.15
CA ALA A 71 32.67 25.77 40.95
C ALA A 71 32.42 25.33 42.41
N THR A 72 32.56 26.24 43.38
CA THR A 72 31.98 26.04 44.71
C THR A 72 31.47 27.35 45.29
N ILE A 73 30.25 27.29 45.86
CA ILE A 73 29.62 28.01 46.99
C ILE A 73 28.10 27.95 46.71
N CYS A 74 27.19 27.36 47.51
CA CYS A 74 27.24 26.82 48.86
C CYS A 74 26.12 25.78 49.12
N SER A 75 26.51 24.70 49.80
CA SER A 75 25.85 23.86 50.83
C SER A 75 24.48 24.27 51.38
N SER A 76 23.58 23.34 51.76
CA SER A 76 23.72 22.46 52.95
C SER A 76 22.71 21.28 52.89
N ALA A 77 23.17 20.01 52.95
CA ALA A 77 23.24 19.11 54.14
C ALA A 77 21.96 18.25 54.32
N ASN A 78 21.96 16.94 54.61
CA ASN A 78 23.00 16.04 55.11
C ASN A 78 22.61 14.54 54.92
N SER A 79 23.62 13.69 54.71
CA SER A 79 23.80 12.26 55.12
C SER A 79 22.78 11.18 54.69
N GLY A 80 23.13 10.00 54.17
CA GLY A 80 24.39 9.28 53.93
C GLY A 80 24.15 7.77 54.06
N ILE A 81 24.69 6.93 53.14
CA ILE A 81 25.21 5.55 53.28
C ILE A 81 25.31 4.83 51.90
N THR A 82 26.57 4.57 51.51
CA THR A 82 27.21 3.55 50.64
C THR A 82 26.58 2.93 49.37
N SER A 83 27.42 2.95 48.32
CA SER A 83 27.71 1.94 47.25
C SER A 83 26.92 1.89 45.91
N THR A 84 27.73 1.93 44.82
CA THR A 84 27.57 1.51 43.40
C THR A 84 26.53 2.20 42.49
N VAL A 85 26.97 3.04 41.52
CA VAL A 85 26.18 3.32 40.28
C VAL A 85 27.08 3.68 39.07
N SER A 86 27.17 2.74 38.13
CA SER A 86 27.35 2.96 36.68
C SER A 86 26.33 3.98 36.16
N GLN A 87 26.69 4.96 35.31
CA GLN A 87 25.64 5.79 34.67
C GLN A 87 24.71 4.87 33.86
N PRO A 88 23.44 4.71 34.24
CA PRO A 88 22.58 3.72 33.62
C PRO A 88 22.10 4.29 32.28
N SER A 89 22.27 3.53 31.20
CA SER A 89 21.16 3.39 30.25
C SER A 89 19.92 3.23 31.12
N SER A 90 19.01 4.20 31.16
CA SER A 90 17.77 4.04 31.92
C SER A 90 17.21 2.68 31.53
N PRO A 91 17.05 1.74 32.50
CA PRO A 91 16.64 0.39 32.17
C PRO A 91 15.32 0.52 31.43
N LEU A 92 15.22 -0.19 30.31
CA LEU A 92 13.97 -0.27 29.59
C LEU A 92 12.88 -0.70 30.60
N PRO A 93 11.65 -0.17 30.52
CA PRO A 93 10.61 -0.53 31.48
C PRO A 93 10.43 -2.06 31.53
N PRO A 94 9.98 -2.64 32.65
CA PRO A 94 9.84 -4.09 32.76
C PRO A 94 9.04 -4.69 31.60
N GLY A 95 9.61 -5.70 30.95
CA GLY A 95 9.07 -6.29 29.73
C GLY A 95 9.50 -5.62 28.45
N TRP A 96 10.39 -4.61 28.45
CA TRP A 96 10.95 -4.04 27.24
C TRP A 96 12.37 -4.55 26.93
N GLU A 97 12.64 -4.93 25.68
CA GLU A 97 13.96 -5.34 25.15
C GLU A 97 14.34 -4.43 23.97
N GLU A 98 15.63 -4.11 23.81
CA GLU A 98 16.14 -3.34 22.67
C GLU A 98 16.76 -4.31 21.67
N ARG A 99 16.42 -4.16 20.39
CA ARG A 99 16.99 -4.94 19.29
C ARG A 99 17.33 -4.08 18.10
N GLN A 100 18.19 -4.61 17.23
CA GLN A 100 18.53 -4.03 15.94
C GLN A 100 17.94 -4.89 14.83
N ASP A 101 17.37 -4.26 13.81
CA ASP A 101 16.95 -4.96 12.59
C ASP A 101 18.16 -5.36 11.74
N ALA A 102 17.92 -6.13 10.66
CA ALA A 102 18.98 -6.52 9.72
C ALA A 102 19.68 -5.32 9.04
N ASN A 103 19.06 -4.13 9.10
CA ASN A 103 19.56 -2.89 8.54
C ASN A 103 20.26 -2.01 9.61
N GLY A 104 20.49 -2.53 10.82
CA GLY A 104 21.18 -1.84 11.91
C GLY A 104 20.35 -0.78 12.65
N ARG A 105 19.05 -0.67 12.39
CA ARG A 105 18.14 0.27 13.07
C ARG A 105 17.66 -0.31 14.40
N THR A 106 17.82 0.46 15.46
CA THR A 106 17.35 0.07 16.79
C THR A 106 15.83 0.22 16.92
N PHE A 107 15.16 -0.84 17.36
CA PHE A 107 13.74 -0.86 17.73
C PHE A 107 13.56 -1.54 19.09
N TYR A 108 12.44 -1.25 19.75
CA TYR A 108 12.16 -1.66 21.12
C TYR A 108 10.96 -2.59 21.17
N LEU A 109 11.09 -3.62 21.99
CA LEU A 109 10.22 -4.78 22.05
C LEU A 109 9.50 -4.83 23.38
N ASN A 110 8.16 -4.84 23.40
CA ASN A 110 7.43 -5.09 24.64
C ASN A 110 6.99 -6.55 24.74
N HIS A 111 7.66 -7.36 25.56
CA HIS A 111 7.32 -8.76 25.86
C HIS A 111 5.95 -8.92 26.54
N ASN A 112 5.46 -7.92 27.28
CA ASN A 112 4.18 -8.00 27.97
C ASN A 112 3.02 -7.72 27.00
N ALA A 113 3.18 -6.74 26.12
CA ALA A 113 2.17 -6.36 25.12
C ALA A 113 2.35 -7.07 23.77
N ARG A 114 3.48 -7.77 23.57
CA ARG A 114 3.93 -8.36 22.29
C ARG A 114 3.95 -7.33 21.14
N THR A 115 4.40 -6.10 21.41
CA THR A 115 4.32 -4.95 20.49
C THR A 115 5.66 -4.25 20.28
N THR A 116 5.97 -3.87 19.02
CA THR A 116 7.20 -3.17 18.61
C THR A 116 7.00 -1.67 18.53
N GLN A 117 8.01 -0.89 18.88
CA GLN A 117 8.07 0.52 18.52
C GLN A 117 9.50 0.95 18.17
N TRP A 118 9.63 1.98 17.36
CA TRP A 118 10.93 2.53 16.96
C TRP A 118 11.52 3.52 17.99
N GLU A 119 10.67 4.06 18.87
CA GLU A 119 11.09 5.04 19.88
C GLU A 119 11.51 4.36 21.19
N ARG A 120 12.58 4.84 21.84
CA ARG A 120 13.07 4.27 23.10
C ARG A 120 12.03 4.44 24.21
N PRO A 121 11.47 3.36 24.78
CA PRO A 121 10.52 3.46 25.87
C PRO A 121 11.26 4.04 27.08
N THR A 122 10.79 5.19 27.55
CA THR A 122 11.31 5.83 28.77
C THR A 122 10.57 5.29 30.00
N SER A 123 11.19 5.30 31.18
CA SER A 123 10.55 4.92 32.44
C SER A 123 9.36 5.81 32.83
N THR A 124 9.20 6.96 32.18
CA THR A 124 8.06 7.89 32.28
C THR A 124 7.02 7.70 31.19
N SER A 125 7.22 6.76 30.25
CA SER A 125 6.21 6.42 29.26
C SER A 125 5.03 5.87 30.04
N ASN A 126 3.89 6.55 29.99
CA ASN A 126 2.63 6.01 30.48
C ASN A 126 2.44 4.69 29.72
N THR A 127 2.77 3.56 30.35
CA THR A 127 2.53 2.23 29.79
C THR A 127 1.06 2.13 29.40
N ASP A 128 0.18 2.76 30.17
CA ASP A 128 -1.25 2.90 29.87
C ASP A 128 -1.54 3.72 28.61
N ALA A 129 -0.75 4.74 28.27
CA ALA A 129 -0.94 5.52 27.04
C ALA A 129 -0.47 4.73 25.81
N VAL A 130 0.67 4.03 25.89
CA VAL A 130 1.16 3.15 24.83
C VAL A 130 0.23 1.95 24.63
N ILE A 131 -0.27 1.35 25.72
CA ILE A 131 -1.29 0.30 25.68
C ILE A 131 -2.59 0.84 25.08
N LEU A 132 -3.03 2.05 25.46
CA LEU A 132 -4.26 2.64 24.92
C LEU A 132 -4.13 3.00 23.44
N GLU A 133 -2.95 3.46 23.00
CA GLU A 133 -2.64 3.76 21.60
C GLU A 133 -2.58 2.47 20.78
N THR A 134 -1.90 1.43 21.28
CA THR A 134 -1.90 0.08 20.69
C THR A 134 -3.32 -0.49 20.59
N GLN A 135 -4.12 -0.39 21.66
CA GLN A 135 -5.51 -0.84 21.66
C GLN A 135 -6.36 -0.05 20.65
N ARG A 136 -6.12 1.26 20.49
CA ARG A 136 -6.80 2.06 19.47
C ARG A 136 -6.41 1.62 18.06
N GLU A 137 -5.12 1.39 17.81
CA GLU A 137 -4.64 0.88 16.52
C GLU A 137 -5.24 -0.49 16.21
N ASP A 138 -5.27 -1.40 17.18
CA ASP A 138 -5.89 -2.72 17.04
C ASP A 138 -7.39 -2.65 16.74
N VAL A 139 -8.11 -1.75 17.41
CA VAL A 139 -9.54 -1.52 17.15
C VAL A 139 -9.77 -1.00 15.73
N HIS A 140 -8.95 -0.04 15.27
CA HIS A 140 -9.04 0.45 13.89
C HIS A 140 -8.69 -0.64 12.89
N ARG A 141 -7.71 -1.49 13.20
CA ARG A 141 -7.25 -2.55 12.31
C ARG A 141 -8.28 -3.67 12.18
N ARG A 142 -8.94 -4.05 13.29
CA ARG A 142 -10.14 -4.90 13.29
C ARG A 142 -11.24 -4.31 12.42
N ARG A 143 -11.53 -3.03 12.58
CA ARG A 143 -12.56 -2.34 11.79
C ARG A 143 -12.24 -2.34 10.29
N ASN A 144 -10.97 -2.13 9.94
CA ASN A 144 -10.49 -2.20 8.55
C ASN A 144 -10.60 -3.62 7.98
N TYR A 145 -10.22 -4.64 8.75
CA TYR A 145 -10.38 -6.04 8.36
C TYR A 145 -11.86 -6.43 8.16
N GLU A 146 -12.75 -6.02 9.06
CA GLU A 146 -14.19 -6.23 8.91
C GLU A 146 -14.74 -5.52 7.68
N SER A 147 -14.29 -4.29 7.42
CA SER A 147 -14.68 -3.53 6.23
C SER A 147 -14.20 -4.20 4.93
N ARG A 148 -12.99 -4.76 4.93
CA ARG A 148 -12.45 -5.56 3.80
C ARG A 148 -13.29 -6.80 3.54
N TRP A 149 -13.68 -7.50 4.60
CA TRP A 149 -14.54 -8.66 4.47
C TRP A 149 -15.92 -8.28 3.95
N GLN A 150 -16.53 -7.20 4.44
CA GLN A 150 -17.83 -6.72 3.95
C GLN A 150 -17.77 -6.32 2.47
N ALA A 151 -16.72 -5.60 2.06
CA ALA A 151 -16.50 -5.21 0.66
C ALA A 151 -16.26 -6.42 -0.25
N SER A 152 -15.65 -7.49 0.27
CA SER A 152 -15.37 -8.73 -0.45
C SER A 152 -16.49 -9.78 -0.33
N SER A 153 -17.48 -9.60 0.55
CA SER A 153 -18.54 -10.59 0.79
C SER A 153 -19.58 -10.59 -0.32
N ASP A 154 -20.17 -11.77 -0.55
CA ASP A 154 -21.09 -12.08 -1.64
C ASP A 154 -22.23 -11.07 -1.81
N GLU A 155 -22.70 -10.30 -0.82
CA GLU A 155 -23.82 -9.36 -1.01
C GLU A 155 -23.51 -8.20 -2.00
N HIS A 156 -22.27 -7.68 -2.02
CA HIS A 156 -21.88 -6.69 -3.03
C HIS A 156 -21.67 -7.33 -4.40
N LEU A 157 -21.21 -8.59 -4.43
CA LEU A 157 -21.11 -9.37 -5.66
C LEU A 157 -22.52 -9.68 -6.21
N GLN A 158 -23.48 -10.07 -5.37
CA GLN A 158 -24.87 -10.42 -5.70
C GLN A 158 -25.67 -9.20 -6.19
N ASN A 159 -25.47 -8.03 -5.57
CA ASN A 159 -26.09 -6.78 -6.00
C ASN A 159 -25.52 -6.31 -7.36
N ASN A 160 -24.22 -6.47 -7.58
CA ASN A 160 -23.60 -6.28 -8.89
C ASN A 160 -24.04 -7.36 -9.90
N ILE A 161 -24.32 -8.59 -9.47
CA ILE A 161 -24.83 -9.72 -10.29
C ILE A 161 -26.26 -9.46 -10.75
N ALA A 162 -27.15 -8.98 -9.88
CA ALA A 162 -28.53 -8.66 -10.26
C ALA A 162 -28.56 -7.52 -11.30
N ALA A 163 -27.68 -6.53 -11.16
CA ALA A 163 -27.52 -5.44 -12.12
C ALA A 163 -26.91 -5.91 -13.45
N LEU A 164 -25.93 -6.83 -13.43
CA LEU A 164 -25.34 -7.41 -14.64
C LEU A 164 -26.26 -8.43 -15.35
N ASP A 165 -26.99 -9.28 -14.61
CA ASP A 165 -27.96 -10.24 -15.15
C ASP A 165 -29.15 -9.50 -15.76
N ALA A 166 -29.60 -8.39 -15.16
CA ALA A 166 -30.57 -7.49 -15.77
C ALA A 166 -30.05 -6.85 -17.07
N GLY A 167 -28.76 -6.47 -17.12
CA GLY A 167 -28.12 -5.94 -18.33
C GLY A 167 -27.91 -7.00 -19.43
N LEU A 168 -27.57 -8.23 -19.07
CA LEU A 168 -27.37 -9.36 -19.99
C LEU A 168 -28.70 -9.90 -20.53
N ARG A 169 -29.76 -9.95 -19.71
CA ARG A 169 -31.12 -10.31 -20.14
C ARG A 169 -31.71 -9.29 -21.13
N MET A 170 -31.37 -8.02 -20.98
CA MET A 170 -31.76 -6.97 -21.94
C MET A 170 -31.00 -7.06 -23.27
N ASN A 171 -29.79 -7.62 -23.28
CA ASN A 171 -28.99 -7.80 -24.49
C ASN A 171 -29.27 -9.11 -25.23
N PHE A 172 -29.80 -10.15 -24.56
CA PHE A 172 -30.09 -11.46 -25.15
C PHE A 172 -31.58 -11.72 -25.46
N ALA A 173 -32.49 -10.84 -25.07
CA ALA A 173 -33.91 -10.90 -25.46
C ALA A 173 -34.21 -10.14 -26.77
N GLY A 174 -33.20 -9.95 -27.62
CA GLY A 174 -33.31 -9.26 -28.89
C GLY A 174 -32.98 -10.16 -30.06
N GLU A 175 -33.86 -11.10 -30.40
CA GLU A 175 -34.01 -11.55 -31.79
C GLU A 175 -35.34 -12.26 -32.01
N GLY A 176 -36.15 -11.70 -32.92
CA GLY A 176 -37.36 -12.33 -33.44
C GLY A 176 -38.63 -11.49 -33.33
N HIS A 177 -38.69 -10.31 -33.97
CA HIS A 177 -39.98 -9.88 -34.53
C HIS A 177 -39.81 -9.06 -35.81
N ILE A 178 -40.61 -9.47 -36.79
CA ILE A 178 -40.71 -9.02 -38.16
C ILE A 178 -41.06 -7.53 -38.22
N ASP A 179 -40.47 -6.83 -39.19
CA ASP A 179 -40.82 -5.48 -39.64
C ASP A 179 -42.34 -5.36 -39.88
N GLU A 180 -43.05 -4.82 -38.88
CA GLU A 180 -44.39 -4.27 -39.04
C GLU A 180 -44.39 -2.84 -38.52
N SER A 181 -44.66 -1.93 -39.44
CA SER A 181 -44.98 -0.52 -39.26
C SER A 181 -45.78 -0.23 -37.98
N THR A 182 -45.19 0.49 -37.03
CA THR A 182 -45.96 1.27 -36.04
C THR A 182 -46.49 2.53 -36.71
N ASP A 183 -47.59 2.33 -37.43
CA ASP A 183 -48.64 3.31 -37.65
C ASP A 183 -49.13 3.81 -36.28
N ASP A 184 -48.68 5.00 -35.86
CA ASP A 184 -49.27 5.71 -34.72
C ASP A 184 -50.64 6.23 -35.17
N GLY A 185 -51.66 5.40 -34.99
CA GLY A 185 -53.04 5.60 -35.44
C GLY A 185 -53.68 6.90 -34.93
N GLY A 186 -53.43 7.99 -35.64
CA GLY A 186 -54.11 9.26 -35.49
C GLY A 186 -53.74 10.19 -36.62
N GLY A 187 -54.68 10.47 -37.53
CA GLY A 187 -54.50 11.34 -38.69
C GLY A 187 -53.99 12.76 -38.37
N PRO A 188 -53.88 13.63 -39.40
CA PRO A 188 -53.31 14.97 -39.24
C PRO A 188 -54.00 15.76 -38.13
N LEU A 189 -53.23 16.55 -37.39
CA LEU A 189 -53.75 17.44 -36.34
C LEU A 189 -54.86 18.34 -36.91
N PRO A 190 -55.92 18.62 -36.15
CA PRO A 190 -56.97 19.54 -36.59
C PRO A 190 -56.39 20.89 -37.02
N THR A 191 -56.95 21.50 -38.07
CA THR A 191 -56.46 22.76 -38.62
C THR A 191 -56.32 23.82 -37.53
N GLY A 192 -55.13 24.41 -37.39
CA GLY A 192 -54.82 25.40 -36.35
C GLY A 192 -54.16 24.84 -35.09
N TRP A 193 -53.90 23.53 -35.02
CA TRP A 193 -53.16 22.89 -33.93
C TRP A 193 -51.76 22.47 -34.38
N ASP A 194 -50.78 22.67 -33.49
CA ASP A 194 -49.39 22.28 -33.69
C ASP A 194 -48.88 21.46 -32.50
N MET A 195 -47.82 20.66 -32.68
CA MET A 195 -47.28 19.78 -31.64
C MET A 195 -45.79 20.05 -31.44
N GLN A 196 -45.39 20.24 -30.18
CA GLN A 196 -43.99 20.43 -29.79
C GLN A 196 -43.59 19.51 -28.64
N VAL A 197 -42.28 19.35 -28.44
CA VAL A 197 -41.70 18.53 -27.37
C VAL A 197 -40.96 19.46 -26.41
N ALA A 198 -41.34 19.41 -25.13
CA ALA A 198 -40.68 20.19 -24.09
C ALA A 198 -39.30 19.61 -23.75
N PRO A 199 -38.40 20.36 -23.08
CA PRO A 199 -37.03 19.90 -22.77
C PRO A 199 -36.96 18.61 -21.92
N ASN A 200 -38.05 18.27 -21.23
CA ASN A 200 -38.21 17.02 -20.49
C ASN A 200 -38.70 15.84 -21.36
N GLY A 201 -38.73 16.00 -22.68
CA GLY A 201 -39.17 14.98 -23.64
C GLY A 201 -40.68 14.79 -23.73
N ARG A 202 -41.49 15.58 -23.00
CA ARG A 202 -42.95 15.47 -23.01
C ARG A 202 -43.56 16.28 -24.16
N LYS A 203 -44.44 15.66 -24.93
CA LYS A 203 -45.18 16.35 -26.01
C LYS A 203 -46.24 17.28 -25.42
N PHE A 204 -46.39 18.47 -25.99
CA PHE A 204 -47.51 19.39 -25.74
C PHE A 204 -48.03 19.94 -27.06
N PHE A 205 -49.30 20.31 -27.08
CA PHE A 205 -50.03 20.75 -28.25
C PHE A 205 -50.41 22.21 -28.11
N ILE A 206 -50.29 22.95 -29.20
CA ILE A 206 -50.46 24.39 -29.28
C ILE A 206 -51.70 24.66 -30.14
N ASP A 207 -52.72 25.27 -29.56
CA ASP A 207 -53.90 25.74 -30.28
C ASP A 207 -53.64 27.17 -30.75
N HIS A 208 -53.37 27.35 -32.04
CA HIS A 208 -53.14 28.67 -32.63
C HIS A 208 -54.42 29.47 -32.85
N ILE A 209 -55.60 28.84 -32.74
CA ILE A 209 -56.92 29.49 -32.84
C ILE A 209 -57.24 30.17 -31.51
N ASN A 210 -57.10 29.44 -30.39
CA ASN A 210 -57.40 29.96 -29.06
C ASN A 210 -56.17 30.51 -28.30
N LYS A 211 -54.97 30.41 -28.89
CA LYS A 211 -53.68 30.86 -28.32
C LYS A 211 -53.38 30.21 -26.96
N THR A 212 -53.70 28.93 -26.82
CA THR A 212 -53.48 28.15 -25.59
C THR A 212 -52.58 26.95 -25.87
N THR A 213 -51.95 26.43 -24.82
CA THR A 213 -51.14 25.20 -24.88
C THR A 213 -51.70 24.16 -23.92
N THR A 214 -51.69 22.89 -24.31
CA THR A 214 -52.20 21.79 -23.51
C THR A 214 -51.31 20.56 -23.63
N TRP A 215 -51.26 19.75 -22.57
CA TRP A 215 -50.53 18.48 -22.56
C TRP A 215 -51.36 17.32 -23.08
N THR A 216 -52.63 17.57 -23.44
CA THR A 216 -53.59 16.58 -23.91
C THR A 216 -53.73 16.67 -25.42
N ASP A 217 -53.62 15.53 -26.13
CA ASP A 217 -53.74 15.50 -27.59
C ASP A 217 -55.20 15.78 -28.00
N PRO A 218 -55.46 16.80 -28.83
CA PRO A 218 -56.81 17.19 -29.25
C PRO A 218 -57.51 16.13 -30.12
N ARG A 219 -56.79 15.14 -30.66
CA ARG A 219 -57.34 14.11 -31.56
C ARG A 219 -58.00 12.95 -30.80
N ASN A 220 -57.45 12.58 -29.65
CA ASN A 220 -57.85 11.38 -28.91
C ASN A 220 -58.06 11.61 -27.41
N GLY A 221 -57.86 12.84 -26.91
CA GLY A 221 -58.09 13.22 -25.52
C GLY A 221 -57.09 12.60 -24.53
N ARG A 222 -56.02 11.96 -24.99
CA ARG A 222 -55.01 11.36 -24.13
C ARG A 222 -54.02 12.41 -23.62
N VAL A 223 -53.76 12.39 -22.33
CA VAL A 223 -52.71 13.21 -21.71
C VAL A 223 -51.34 12.63 -22.12
N SER A 224 -50.46 13.46 -22.66
CA SER A 224 -49.12 13.07 -23.05
C SER A 224 -48.34 12.59 -21.83
N ALA A 225 -47.91 11.33 -21.85
CA ALA A 225 -47.04 10.74 -20.84
C ALA A 225 -45.61 11.28 -20.96
N PRO A 226 -44.86 11.42 -19.85
CA PRO A 226 -43.42 11.65 -19.93
C PRO A 226 -42.76 10.43 -20.62
N ALA A 227 -41.87 10.69 -21.57
CA ALA A 227 -41.18 9.62 -22.27
C ALA A 227 -40.24 8.88 -21.29
N THR A 228 -40.51 7.62 -21.00
CA THR A 228 -39.48 6.69 -20.53
C THR A 228 -38.50 6.50 -21.69
N ARG A 229 -37.38 7.23 -21.67
CA ARG A 229 -36.34 7.04 -22.69
C ARG A 229 -35.81 5.60 -22.59
N PRO A 230 -35.68 4.85 -23.69
CA PRO A 230 -34.74 3.75 -23.75
C PRO A 230 -33.33 4.32 -23.53
N ALA A 231 -32.47 3.58 -22.84
CA ALA A 231 -31.13 3.98 -22.46
C ALA A 231 -30.22 4.31 -23.67
N GLY A 232 -30.37 5.52 -24.21
CA GLY A 232 -29.41 6.13 -25.14
C GLY A 232 -28.36 6.87 -24.34
N ARG A 233 -27.15 6.28 -24.30
CA ARG A 233 -25.87 6.80 -23.75
C ARG A 233 -25.85 8.32 -23.56
N SER A 234 -26.18 8.80 -22.36
CA SER A 234 -25.75 10.13 -21.89
C SER A 234 -24.35 10.00 -21.29
N SER A 235 -23.48 10.96 -21.58
CA SER A 235 -22.03 10.97 -21.30
C SER A 235 -21.63 11.07 -19.83
N ASP A 236 -22.49 10.64 -18.90
CA ASP A 236 -22.22 10.74 -17.46
C ASP A 236 -22.33 9.35 -16.83
N GLU A 237 -21.22 8.61 -16.90
CA GLU A 237 -21.04 7.26 -16.33
C GLU A 237 -21.05 7.22 -14.79
N LEU A 238 -21.15 8.38 -14.14
CA LEU A 238 -21.25 8.52 -12.67
C LEU A 238 -22.69 8.42 -12.14
N GLY A 239 -23.67 8.20 -13.02
CA GLY A 239 -25.09 8.22 -12.63
C GLY A 239 -25.61 9.63 -12.38
N MET A 240 -26.89 9.73 -11.99
CA MET A 240 -27.57 11.01 -11.79
C MET A 240 -27.03 11.74 -10.56
N LEU A 241 -26.91 13.07 -10.66
CA LEU A 241 -26.63 13.93 -9.49
C LEU A 241 -27.71 13.74 -8.41
N PRO A 242 -27.38 13.95 -7.12
CA PRO A 242 -28.37 13.93 -6.04
C PRO A 242 -29.53 14.89 -6.32
N ALA A 243 -30.72 14.57 -5.80
CA ALA A 243 -31.91 15.37 -6.05
C ALA A 243 -31.70 16.85 -5.67
N GLY A 244 -31.98 17.74 -6.62
CA GLY A 244 -31.79 19.19 -6.46
C GLY A 244 -30.40 19.70 -6.84
N TRP A 245 -29.51 18.88 -7.38
CA TRP A 245 -28.20 19.33 -7.88
C TRP A 245 -28.16 19.42 -9.42
N GLU A 246 -27.46 20.43 -9.95
CA GLU A 246 -27.27 20.66 -11.39
C GLU A 246 -25.80 20.93 -11.72
N GLU A 247 -25.26 20.26 -12.75
CA GLU A 247 -23.92 20.51 -13.30
C GLU A 247 -23.98 21.59 -14.39
N ARG A 248 -23.07 22.57 -14.35
CA ARG A 248 -22.93 23.65 -15.33
C ARG A 248 -21.46 23.85 -15.71
N VAL A 249 -21.22 24.29 -16.94
CA VAL A 249 -19.88 24.65 -17.43
C VAL A 249 -19.78 26.18 -17.46
N HIS A 250 -18.74 26.72 -16.82
CA HIS A 250 -18.39 28.13 -16.82
C HIS A 250 -17.72 28.54 -18.15
N THR A 251 -17.60 29.83 -18.40
CA THR A 251 -17.11 30.38 -19.68
C THR A 251 -15.64 30.06 -19.97
N ASP A 252 -14.89 29.66 -18.96
CA ASP A 252 -13.50 29.20 -19.05
C ASP A 252 -13.38 27.67 -19.21
N GLY A 253 -14.50 26.97 -19.41
CA GLY A 253 -14.57 25.52 -19.56
C GLY A 253 -14.58 24.75 -18.24
N ARG A 254 -14.62 25.41 -17.08
CA ARG A 254 -14.64 24.75 -15.76
C ARG A 254 -16.05 24.30 -15.38
N VAL A 255 -16.17 23.14 -14.77
CA VAL A 255 -17.44 22.61 -14.27
C VAL A 255 -17.71 23.11 -12.86
N PHE A 256 -18.94 23.52 -12.57
CA PHE A 256 -19.42 23.85 -11.22
C PHE A 256 -20.83 23.28 -10.99
N PHE A 257 -21.19 23.08 -9.74
CA PHE A 257 -22.43 22.44 -9.31
C PHE A 257 -23.32 23.43 -8.57
N ILE A 258 -24.61 23.40 -8.88
CA ILE A 258 -25.63 24.25 -8.28
C ILE A 258 -26.53 23.37 -7.42
N ASP A 259 -26.56 23.62 -6.12
CA ASP A 259 -27.54 23.05 -5.21
C ASP A 259 -28.78 23.94 -5.18
N HIS A 260 -29.86 23.48 -5.81
CA HIS A 260 -31.16 24.13 -5.81
C HIS A 260 -31.88 24.04 -4.45
N ASN A 261 -31.48 23.11 -3.58
CA ASN A 261 -32.05 22.97 -2.23
C ASN A 261 -31.52 24.08 -1.31
N THR A 262 -30.21 24.31 -1.31
CA THR A 262 -29.57 25.36 -0.48
C THR A 262 -29.32 26.68 -1.22
N ARG A 263 -29.60 26.71 -2.53
CA ARG A 263 -29.35 27.85 -3.45
C ARG A 263 -27.90 28.31 -3.42
N ARG A 264 -26.97 27.36 -3.37
CA ARG A 264 -25.52 27.61 -3.36
C ARG A 264 -24.89 27.00 -4.60
N THR A 265 -23.81 27.60 -5.05
CA THR A 265 -22.95 27.03 -6.09
C THR A 265 -21.64 26.61 -5.46
N GLN A 266 -21.11 25.47 -5.87
CA GLN A 266 -19.82 24.96 -5.42
C GLN A 266 -19.06 24.36 -6.60
N TRP A 267 -17.76 24.21 -6.46
CA TRP A 267 -16.91 23.63 -7.51
C TRP A 267 -16.75 22.12 -7.34
N GLU A 268 -17.17 21.62 -6.18
CA GLU A 268 -17.07 20.23 -5.77
C GLU A 268 -18.31 19.44 -6.22
N ASP A 269 -18.09 18.28 -6.84
CA ASP A 269 -19.19 17.39 -7.21
C ASP A 269 -19.89 16.87 -5.93
N PRO A 270 -21.20 17.08 -5.76
CA PRO A 270 -21.93 16.59 -4.58
C PRO A 270 -21.88 15.06 -4.43
N ARG A 271 -21.54 14.32 -5.49
CA ARG A 271 -21.35 12.87 -5.46
C ARG A 271 -20.15 12.43 -4.61
N PHE A 272 -19.16 13.31 -4.34
CA PHE A 272 -18.08 13.01 -3.38
C PHE A 272 -18.61 12.78 -1.95
N GLU A 273 -19.80 13.27 -1.61
CA GLU A 273 -20.42 13.05 -0.30
C GLU A 273 -21.20 11.73 -0.21
N ASN A 274 -21.49 11.10 -1.36
CA ASN A 274 -22.18 9.81 -1.43
C ASN A 274 -21.23 8.71 -1.92
N ALA A 275 -20.57 8.04 -0.97
CA ALA A 275 -19.61 6.97 -1.23
C ALA A 275 -20.20 5.70 -1.91
N SER A 276 -21.50 5.69 -2.21
CA SER A 276 -22.23 4.55 -2.81
C SER A 276 -22.27 4.59 -4.34
N ILE A 277 -21.71 5.62 -4.96
CA ILE A 277 -21.68 5.78 -6.42
C ILE A 277 -20.47 5.00 -6.94
N ALA A 278 -20.73 3.78 -7.40
CA ALA A 278 -19.81 3.02 -8.25
C ALA A 278 -20.35 3.08 -9.68
N GLY A 279 -19.49 3.41 -10.65
CA GLY A 279 -19.84 3.28 -12.05
C GLY A 279 -19.95 1.80 -12.47
N PRO A 280 -20.33 1.53 -13.73
CA PRO A 280 -20.41 0.17 -14.24
C PRO A 280 -19.07 -0.56 -14.08
N ALA A 281 -19.13 -1.86 -13.74
CA ALA A 281 -17.94 -2.68 -13.53
C ALA A 281 -17.04 -2.67 -14.78
N VAL A 282 -15.78 -2.33 -14.56
CA VAL A 282 -14.75 -2.24 -15.60
C VAL A 282 -14.33 -3.63 -16.11
N PRO A 283 -13.85 -3.77 -17.36
CA PRO A 283 -13.54 -5.06 -17.98
C PRO A 283 -12.65 -5.97 -17.13
N TYR A 284 -11.59 -5.43 -16.53
CA TYR A 284 -10.73 -6.22 -15.65
C TYR A 284 -11.47 -6.70 -14.38
N SER A 285 -12.29 -5.88 -13.72
CA SER A 285 -13.08 -6.32 -12.55
C SER A 285 -13.99 -7.51 -12.87
N ARG A 286 -14.46 -7.58 -14.12
CA ARG A 286 -15.17 -8.76 -14.64
C ARG A 286 -14.24 -9.96 -14.82
N ASP A 287 -13.01 -9.75 -15.26
CA ASP A 287 -11.99 -10.80 -15.43
C ASP A 287 -11.54 -11.39 -14.08
N TYR A 288 -11.16 -10.56 -13.11
CA TYR A 288 -10.84 -10.99 -11.74
C TYR A 288 -11.98 -11.81 -11.13
N LYS A 289 -13.21 -11.31 -11.26
CA LYS A 289 -14.40 -12.03 -10.77
C LYS A 289 -14.59 -13.36 -11.48
N CYS A 290 -14.41 -13.42 -12.80
CA CYS A 290 -14.50 -14.67 -13.56
C CYS A 290 -13.44 -15.67 -13.11
N LYS A 291 -12.18 -15.23 -12.92
CA LYS A 291 -11.09 -16.05 -12.36
C LYS A 291 -11.42 -16.54 -10.94
N TYR A 292 -11.99 -15.68 -10.10
CA TYR A 292 -12.41 -16.05 -8.75
C TYR A 292 -13.53 -17.10 -8.74
N GLU A 293 -14.57 -16.92 -9.55
CA GLU A 293 -15.65 -17.90 -9.72
C GLU A 293 -15.12 -19.21 -10.29
N TYR A 294 -14.23 -19.14 -11.27
CA TYR A 294 -13.55 -20.29 -11.84
C TYR A 294 -12.74 -21.06 -10.77
N LEU A 295 -11.95 -20.35 -9.95
CA LEU A 295 -11.25 -20.92 -8.80
C LEU A 295 -12.25 -21.63 -7.87
N ARG A 296 -13.30 -20.94 -7.42
CA ARG A 296 -14.30 -21.49 -6.49
C ARG A 296 -14.97 -22.74 -7.01
N LEU A 297 -15.27 -22.78 -8.31
CA LEU A 297 -15.92 -23.93 -8.95
C LEU A 297 -15.00 -25.15 -9.07
N HIS A 298 -13.70 -24.92 -9.29
CA HIS A 298 -12.71 -25.97 -9.53
C HIS A 298 -11.91 -26.38 -8.28
N LEU A 299 -12.09 -25.68 -7.15
CA LEU A 299 -11.53 -26.12 -5.88
C LEU A 299 -12.08 -27.50 -5.48
N PRO A 300 -11.22 -28.40 -4.96
CA PRO A 300 -11.65 -29.74 -4.56
C PRO A 300 -12.78 -29.69 -3.53
N LYS A 301 -13.91 -30.33 -3.81
CA LYS A 301 -15.05 -30.35 -2.89
C LYS A 301 -14.70 -31.11 -1.60
N PRO A 302 -15.17 -30.65 -0.42
CA PRO A 302 -14.97 -31.36 0.83
C PRO A 302 -15.58 -32.77 0.76
N SER A 303 -14.82 -33.76 1.23
CA SER A 303 -15.26 -35.16 1.25
C SER A 303 -16.16 -35.39 2.47
N GLY A 304 -17.47 -35.28 2.26
CA GLY A 304 -18.49 -35.52 3.29
C GLY A 304 -18.82 -34.30 4.16
N ASN A 305 -19.74 -34.49 5.11
CA ASN A 305 -20.24 -33.44 6.01
C ASN A 305 -19.39 -33.33 7.30
N THR A 306 -18.11 -33.72 7.22
CA THR A 306 -17.20 -33.66 8.36
C THR A 306 -16.88 -32.20 8.69
N LYS A 307 -16.69 -31.92 9.98
CA LYS A 307 -16.24 -30.61 10.46
C LYS A 307 -14.78 -30.71 10.85
N CYS A 308 -14.05 -29.63 10.61
CA CYS A 308 -12.69 -29.43 11.11
C CYS A 308 -12.78 -28.58 12.37
N GLU A 309 -12.78 -29.23 13.53
CA GLU A 309 -12.86 -28.56 14.82
C GLU A 309 -11.46 -28.15 15.29
N LEU A 310 -11.30 -26.87 15.61
CA LEU A 310 -10.07 -26.30 16.17
C LEU A 310 -10.40 -25.58 17.47
N SER A 311 -9.83 -26.05 18.57
CA SER A 311 -10.00 -25.45 19.89
C SER A 311 -8.75 -24.68 20.26
N VAL A 312 -8.83 -23.36 20.37
CA VAL A 312 -7.67 -22.47 20.54
C VAL A 312 -7.87 -21.50 21.70
N ARG A 313 -6.79 -21.20 22.44
CA ARG A 313 -6.84 -20.16 23.48
C ARG A 313 -6.47 -18.82 22.88
N ARG A 314 -7.23 -17.75 23.15
CA ARG A 314 -6.96 -16.39 22.63
C ARG A 314 -5.53 -15.90 22.90
N THR A 315 -4.95 -16.27 24.04
CA THR A 315 -3.60 -15.85 24.45
C THR A 315 -2.47 -16.62 23.73
N HIS A 316 -2.79 -17.78 23.15
CA HIS A 316 -1.85 -18.71 22.52
C HIS A 316 -2.34 -19.15 21.14
N VAL A 317 -3.02 -18.24 20.41
CA VAL A 317 -3.63 -18.53 19.11
C VAL A 317 -2.60 -19.08 18.13
N PHE A 318 -1.40 -18.52 18.11
CA PHE A 318 -0.34 -18.97 17.21
C PHE A 318 0.11 -20.40 17.49
N GLU A 319 0.51 -20.70 18.74
CA GLU A 319 1.07 -21.99 19.12
C GLU A 319 0.04 -23.12 19.12
N ASP A 320 -1.20 -22.83 19.54
CA ASP A 320 -2.30 -23.80 19.54
C ASP A 320 -2.75 -24.10 18.09
N SER A 321 -2.80 -23.09 17.22
CA SER A 321 -3.13 -23.27 15.80
C SER A 321 -2.04 -24.04 15.05
N TYR A 322 -0.77 -23.73 15.31
CA TYR A 322 0.37 -24.43 14.71
C TYR A 322 0.32 -25.93 15.00
N ARG A 323 0.17 -26.32 16.28
CA ARG A 323 0.12 -27.72 16.68
C ARG A 323 -1.03 -28.48 16.03
N GLN A 324 -2.22 -27.88 15.96
CA GLN A 324 -3.39 -28.53 15.39
C GLN A 324 -3.32 -28.62 13.86
N ILE A 325 -3.03 -27.52 13.16
CA ILE A 325 -3.03 -27.49 11.69
C ILE A 325 -1.94 -28.38 11.10
N MET A 326 -0.80 -28.50 11.76
CA MET A 326 0.29 -29.36 11.28
C MET A 326 -0.04 -30.85 11.43
N GLN A 327 -0.87 -31.22 12.41
CA GLN A 327 -1.32 -32.61 12.63
C GLN A 327 -2.49 -33.01 11.72
N LEU A 328 -3.28 -32.05 11.26
CA LEU A 328 -4.45 -32.31 10.42
C LEU A 328 -4.06 -32.72 9.00
N SER A 329 -4.85 -33.64 8.45
CA SER A 329 -4.75 -34.03 7.05
C SER A 329 -5.38 -32.99 6.13
N VAL A 330 -4.93 -32.94 4.87
CA VAL A 330 -5.47 -32.04 3.85
C VAL A 330 -6.99 -32.19 3.67
N ALA A 331 -7.50 -33.42 3.76
CA ALA A 331 -8.94 -33.68 3.65
C ALA A 331 -9.74 -33.03 4.80
N GLN A 332 -9.19 -33.04 6.02
CA GLN A 332 -9.79 -32.36 7.17
C GLN A 332 -9.73 -30.84 7.02
N LEU A 333 -8.60 -30.29 6.57
CA LEU A 333 -8.46 -28.84 6.37
C LEU A 333 -9.39 -28.28 5.29
N ARG A 334 -9.79 -29.09 4.31
CA ARG A 334 -10.81 -28.76 3.31
C ARG A 334 -12.25 -28.86 3.85
N ALA A 335 -12.46 -29.56 4.94
CA ALA A 335 -13.77 -29.71 5.57
C ALA A 335 -14.24 -28.38 6.19
N LYS A 336 -15.52 -28.28 6.55
CA LYS A 336 -16.07 -27.03 7.11
C LYS A 336 -15.34 -26.69 8.42
N LEU A 337 -14.66 -25.55 8.45
CA LEU A 337 -13.97 -25.06 9.65
C LEU A 337 -14.97 -24.74 10.76
N TRP A 338 -14.64 -25.16 11.96
CA TRP A 338 -15.36 -24.88 13.19
C TRP A 338 -14.34 -24.45 14.25
N ILE A 339 -14.28 -23.15 14.52
CA ILE A 339 -13.31 -22.61 15.48
C ILE A 339 -14.00 -22.35 16.81
N GLU A 340 -13.39 -22.83 17.89
CA GLU A 340 -13.84 -22.60 19.26
C GLU A 340 -12.71 -21.94 20.05
N PHE A 341 -13.02 -20.82 20.71
CA PHE A 341 -12.13 -20.21 21.68
C PHE A 341 -12.41 -20.79 23.06
N ASP A 342 -11.37 -21.34 23.69
CA ASP A 342 -11.50 -21.98 25.00
C ASP A 342 -12.06 -21.00 26.05
N GLY A 343 -13.10 -21.41 26.75
CA GLY A 343 -13.82 -20.58 27.73
C GLY A 343 -14.86 -19.61 27.15
N GLU A 344 -15.13 -19.61 25.84
CA GLU A 344 -16.09 -18.72 25.18
C GLU A 344 -17.19 -19.49 24.45
N THR A 345 -18.46 -19.18 24.75
CA THR A 345 -19.59 -19.75 24.02
C THR A 345 -19.82 -18.97 22.72
N GLY A 346 -19.18 -19.40 21.64
CA GLY A 346 -19.40 -18.87 20.29
C GLY A 346 -20.33 -19.76 19.46
N LEU A 347 -21.44 -19.22 18.95
CA LEU A 347 -22.20 -19.87 17.88
C LEU A 347 -21.54 -19.50 16.54
N ASP A 348 -20.77 -20.41 15.94
CA ASP A 348 -19.98 -20.15 14.73
C ASP A 348 -20.86 -20.10 13.46
N TYR A 349 -21.55 -18.97 13.26
CA TYR A 349 -22.13 -18.58 11.97
C TYR A 349 -21.07 -17.95 11.03
N GLY A 350 -19.78 -18.27 11.23
CA GLY A 350 -18.66 -17.76 10.45
C GLY A 350 -17.99 -16.50 11.00
N GLY A 351 -18.47 -15.96 12.13
CA GLY A 351 -17.83 -14.84 12.84
C GLY A 351 -16.54 -15.25 13.55
N VAL A 352 -16.56 -16.37 14.26
CA VAL A 352 -15.43 -16.85 15.07
C VAL A 352 -14.26 -17.25 14.17
N ALA A 353 -14.54 -17.96 13.08
CA ALA A 353 -13.52 -18.28 12.08
C ALA A 353 -12.86 -17.02 11.47
N ARG A 354 -13.64 -15.97 11.18
CA ARG A 354 -13.09 -14.70 10.66
C ARG A 354 -12.16 -14.02 11.66
N GLU A 355 -12.57 -13.99 12.92
CA GLU A 355 -11.76 -13.43 14.00
C GLU A 355 -10.48 -14.24 14.20
N TRP A 356 -10.55 -15.56 14.14
CA TRP A 356 -9.37 -16.42 14.23
C TRP A 356 -8.36 -16.14 13.12
N PHE A 357 -8.79 -16.01 11.86
CA PHE A 357 -7.89 -15.62 10.76
C PHE A 357 -7.25 -14.24 10.98
N TYR A 358 -8.01 -13.27 11.48
CA TYR A 358 -7.50 -11.96 11.86
C TYR A 358 -6.41 -12.08 12.94
N LEU A 359 -6.72 -12.72 14.07
CA LEU A 359 -5.78 -12.86 15.19
C LEU A 359 -4.54 -13.67 14.79
N LEU A 360 -4.72 -14.75 14.05
CA LEU A 360 -3.61 -15.59 13.62
C LEU A 360 -2.69 -14.85 12.65
N SER A 361 -3.23 -14.13 11.66
CA SER A 361 -2.41 -13.33 10.75
C SER A 361 -1.58 -12.28 11.49
N HIS A 362 -2.12 -11.66 12.53
CA HIS A 362 -1.37 -10.71 13.36
C HIS A 362 -0.16 -11.31 14.06
N HIS A 363 -0.30 -12.54 14.56
CA HIS A 363 0.82 -13.22 15.22
C HIS A 363 1.82 -13.78 14.22
N VAL A 364 1.35 -14.47 13.18
CA VAL A 364 2.18 -15.13 12.16
C VAL A 364 3.12 -14.13 11.46
N PHE A 365 2.57 -12.99 11.07
CA PHE A 365 3.28 -12.00 10.27
C PHE A 365 4.00 -10.96 11.12
N ASN A 366 4.05 -11.20 12.43
CA ASN A 366 4.77 -10.33 13.34
C ASN A 366 6.29 -10.57 13.19
N PRO A 367 7.08 -9.52 12.88
CA PRO A 367 8.53 -9.64 12.77
C PRO A 367 9.23 -10.20 14.01
N TYR A 368 8.58 -10.16 15.17
CA TYR A 368 9.06 -10.77 16.42
C TYR A 368 9.45 -12.23 16.32
N TYR A 369 8.71 -13.02 15.55
CA TYR A 369 9.00 -14.44 15.43
C TYR A 369 10.22 -14.70 14.53
N GLY A 370 10.83 -13.64 13.98
CA GLY A 370 12.00 -13.72 13.12
C GLY A 370 11.73 -14.32 11.74
N LEU A 371 10.46 -14.57 11.40
CA LEU A 371 10.07 -15.17 10.11
C LEU A 371 9.95 -14.11 9.00
N PHE A 372 9.45 -12.93 9.34
CA PHE A 372 9.27 -11.82 8.42
C PHE A 372 9.98 -10.58 8.94
N GLU A 373 10.27 -9.66 8.04
CA GLU A 373 10.80 -8.34 8.33
C GLU A 373 10.07 -7.29 7.50
N TYR A 374 10.15 -6.03 7.91
CA TYR A 374 9.62 -4.92 7.12
C TYR A 374 10.54 -4.59 5.95
N SER A 375 9.95 -4.09 4.87
CA SER A 375 10.70 -3.51 3.75
C SER A 375 11.58 -2.34 4.20
N ALA A 376 12.61 -1.99 3.42
CA ALA A 376 13.49 -0.86 3.73
C ALA A 376 12.76 0.49 3.57
N THR A 377 11.87 0.56 2.58
CA THR A 377 11.12 1.76 2.18
C THR A 377 9.92 2.07 3.07
N ASP A 378 9.29 1.06 3.69
CA ASP A 378 8.10 1.26 4.49
C ASP A 378 8.00 0.34 5.72
N ASN A 379 7.26 0.80 6.73
CA ASN A 379 7.08 0.07 8.00
C ASN A 379 5.83 -0.82 7.98
N TYR A 380 5.36 -1.23 6.81
CA TYR A 380 4.04 -1.86 6.71
C TYR A 380 3.91 -2.98 5.68
N THR A 381 4.79 -3.06 4.68
CA THR A 381 4.90 -4.23 3.82
C THR A 381 5.93 -5.21 4.38
N LEU A 382 5.64 -6.49 4.23
CA LEU A 382 6.43 -7.57 4.80
C LEU A 382 7.16 -8.34 3.71
N GLN A 383 8.38 -8.76 4.03
CA GLN A 383 9.16 -9.71 3.26
C GLN A 383 9.65 -10.84 4.16
N ILE A 384 9.98 -11.99 3.59
CA ILE A 384 10.57 -13.10 4.34
C ILE A 384 11.93 -12.65 4.85
N ASN A 385 12.19 -12.87 6.14
CA ASN A 385 13.52 -12.63 6.72
C ASN A 385 14.50 -13.69 6.18
N PRO A 386 15.54 -13.30 5.41
CA PRO A 386 16.57 -14.20 4.92
C PRO A 386 17.24 -15.00 6.04
N HIS A 387 17.41 -14.38 7.21
CA HIS A 387 18.10 -14.95 8.36
C HIS A 387 17.18 -15.64 9.36
N SER A 388 15.96 -16.00 8.92
CA SER A 388 14.96 -16.68 9.77
C SER A 388 15.46 -17.96 10.43
N GLU A 389 16.39 -18.69 9.80
CA GLU A 389 17.05 -19.88 10.37
C GLU A 389 17.75 -19.58 11.70
N THR A 390 18.42 -18.43 11.78
CA THR A 390 19.19 -18.04 12.96
C THR A 390 18.30 -17.62 14.13
N CYS A 391 17.13 -17.06 13.83
CA CYS A 391 16.15 -16.69 14.84
C CYS A 391 15.34 -17.89 15.33
N ASN A 392 15.08 -18.85 14.43
CA ASN A 392 14.22 -19.99 14.72
C ASN A 392 14.69 -21.24 13.95
N PRO A 393 15.24 -22.26 14.65
CA PRO A 393 15.68 -23.50 14.01
C PRO A 393 14.57 -24.24 13.25
N GLU A 394 13.31 -24.07 13.69
CA GLU A 394 12.14 -24.71 13.07
C GLU A 394 11.45 -23.82 12.02
N HIS A 395 12.12 -22.74 11.56
CA HIS A 395 11.52 -21.75 10.65
C HIS A 395 10.88 -22.38 9.40
N ILE A 396 11.50 -23.40 8.80
CA ILE A 396 10.95 -24.11 7.62
C ILE A 396 9.58 -24.72 7.92
N SER A 397 9.42 -25.33 9.10
CA SER A 397 8.13 -25.90 9.53
C SER A 397 7.09 -24.81 9.74
N TYR A 398 7.50 -23.66 10.31
CA TYR A 398 6.62 -22.49 10.41
C TYR A 398 6.21 -21.95 9.03
N PHE A 399 7.11 -21.85 8.05
CA PHE A 399 6.74 -21.46 6.69
C PHE A 399 5.77 -22.44 6.04
N HIS A 400 5.93 -23.76 6.26
CA HIS A 400 4.96 -24.75 5.81
C HIS A 400 3.59 -24.57 6.46
N PHE A 401 3.55 -24.32 7.77
CA PHE A 401 2.33 -23.95 8.49
C PHE A 401 1.67 -22.70 7.93
N ILE A 402 2.44 -21.63 7.69
CA ILE A 402 1.95 -20.37 7.10
C ILE A 402 1.36 -20.63 5.72
N GLY A 403 2.04 -21.43 4.91
CA GLY A 403 1.55 -21.90 3.63
C GLY A 403 0.20 -22.58 3.73
N ARG A 404 0.03 -23.49 4.71
CA ARG A 404 -1.27 -24.11 4.99
C ARG A 404 -2.31 -23.07 5.38
N VAL A 405 -2.00 -22.12 6.27
CA VAL A 405 -2.94 -21.06 6.69
C VAL A 405 -3.39 -20.21 5.49
N ILE A 406 -2.47 -19.80 4.61
CA ILE A 406 -2.79 -19.09 3.36
C ILE A 406 -3.67 -19.97 2.46
N GLY A 407 -3.32 -21.24 2.28
CA GLY A 407 -4.11 -22.20 1.50
C GLY A 407 -5.52 -22.38 2.05
N ILE A 408 -5.68 -22.47 3.37
CA ILE A 408 -6.99 -22.57 4.05
C ILE A 408 -7.77 -21.26 3.86
N ALA A 409 -7.13 -20.10 3.99
CA ALA A 409 -7.77 -18.80 3.78
C ALA A 409 -8.34 -18.69 2.36
N ILE A 410 -7.54 -18.98 1.34
CA ILE A 410 -7.97 -18.98 -0.07
C ILE A 410 -9.10 -20.01 -0.27
N PHE A 411 -8.92 -21.25 0.19
CA PHE A 411 -9.88 -22.34 0.01
C PHE A 411 -11.26 -22.03 0.61
N HIS A 412 -11.31 -21.43 1.81
CA HIS A 412 -12.55 -21.09 2.51
C HIS A 412 -13.07 -19.67 2.27
N GLY A 413 -12.37 -18.86 1.47
CA GLY A 413 -12.75 -17.48 1.19
C GLY A 413 -12.68 -16.58 2.43
N LYS A 414 -11.61 -16.76 3.21
CA LYS A 414 -11.28 -15.93 4.36
C LYS A 414 -10.08 -15.07 4.01
N LEU A 415 -10.03 -13.89 4.64
CA LEU A 415 -8.98 -12.91 4.39
C LEU A 415 -7.91 -13.02 5.48
N LEU A 416 -6.68 -12.66 5.13
CA LEU A 416 -5.58 -12.49 6.07
C LEU A 416 -5.26 -11.00 6.21
N ASP A 417 -4.92 -10.57 7.43
CA ASP A 417 -4.36 -9.24 7.65
C ASP A 417 -2.84 -9.27 7.52
N ALA A 418 -2.38 -9.43 6.28
CA ALA A 418 -0.98 -9.47 5.91
C ALA A 418 -0.81 -8.74 4.60
N PHE A 419 0.24 -7.92 4.46
CA PHE A 419 0.54 -7.22 3.21
C PHE A 419 1.99 -7.48 2.88
N PHE A 420 2.23 -8.18 1.78
CA PHE A 420 3.58 -8.52 1.36
C PHE A 420 4.05 -7.59 0.24
N ILE A 421 5.37 -7.50 0.08
CA ILE A 421 5.97 -6.84 -1.08
C ILE A 421 5.53 -7.54 -2.38
N ARG A 422 5.41 -6.81 -3.49
CA ARG A 422 5.01 -7.38 -4.80
C ARG A 422 5.85 -8.59 -5.24
N PRO A 423 7.19 -8.61 -5.07
CA PRO A 423 8.01 -9.81 -5.30
C PRO A 423 7.50 -11.07 -4.61
N PHE A 424 6.91 -10.98 -3.42
CA PHE A 424 6.36 -12.13 -2.70
C PHE A 424 5.23 -12.80 -3.49
N TYR A 425 4.27 -12.03 -3.98
CA TYR A 425 3.17 -12.55 -4.80
C TYR A 425 3.67 -13.06 -6.16
N LYS A 426 4.65 -12.40 -6.77
CA LYS A 426 5.30 -12.89 -8.00
C LYS A 426 5.95 -14.25 -7.80
N MET A 427 6.67 -14.45 -6.68
CA MET A 427 7.25 -15.74 -6.32
C MET A 427 6.19 -16.82 -6.14
N MET A 428 5.07 -16.51 -5.46
CA MET A 428 3.96 -17.46 -5.29
C MET A 428 3.35 -17.92 -6.62
N LEU A 429 3.34 -17.06 -7.63
CA LEU A 429 2.81 -17.34 -8.96
C LEU A 429 3.85 -17.92 -9.92
N GLY A 430 5.13 -17.98 -9.52
CA GLY A 430 6.23 -18.35 -10.40
C GLY A 430 6.50 -17.34 -11.52
N LYS A 431 6.12 -16.07 -11.34
CA LYS A 431 6.40 -14.97 -12.28
C LYS A 431 7.82 -14.43 -12.06
N PRO A 432 8.51 -13.97 -13.12
CA PRO A 432 9.82 -13.33 -12.97
C PRO A 432 9.70 -12.00 -12.23
N ILE A 433 10.71 -11.72 -11.40
CA ILE A 433 10.86 -10.45 -10.68
C ILE A 433 11.72 -9.54 -11.54
N THR A 434 11.28 -8.30 -11.74
CA THR A 434 11.93 -7.32 -12.60
C THR A 434 12.60 -6.23 -11.79
N LEU A 435 13.48 -5.44 -12.43
CA LEU A 435 14.16 -4.32 -11.79
C LEU A 435 13.20 -3.32 -11.15
N ASN A 436 12.04 -3.07 -11.78
CA ASN A 436 11.04 -2.14 -11.24
C ASN A 436 10.34 -2.65 -9.98
N ASP A 437 10.35 -3.95 -9.71
CA ASP A 437 9.86 -4.45 -8.42
C ASP A 437 10.79 -4.04 -7.27
N MET A 438 12.08 -3.77 -7.55
CA MET A 438 13.03 -3.27 -6.56
C MET A 438 12.67 -1.86 -6.09
N GLU A 439 12.12 -1.01 -6.97
CA GLU A 439 11.76 0.38 -6.64
C GLU A 439 10.92 0.44 -5.36
N SER A 440 9.83 -0.33 -5.31
CA SER A 440 8.92 -0.33 -4.15
C SER A 440 9.52 -0.90 -2.86
N VAL A 441 10.58 -1.72 -2.95
CA VAL A 441 11.18 -2.41 -1.78
C VAL A 441 12.39 -1.66 -1.25
N ASP A 442 13.27 -1.23 -2.14
CA ASP A 442 14.54 -0.60 -1.82
C ASP A 442 14.90 0.40 -2.92
N ASN A 443 14.48 1.65 -2.72
CA ASN A 443 14.68 2.71 -3.71
C ASN A 443 16.16 3.05 -3.90
N GLU A 444 16.96 3.03 -2.82
CA GLU A 444 18.39 3.36 -2.89
C GLU A 444 19.14 2.31 -3.72
N TYR A 445 18.83 1.04 -3.48
CA TYR A 445 19.39 -0.06 -4.25
C TYR A 445 18.90 -0.05 -5.70
N PHE A 446 17.61 0.24 -5.92
CA PHE A 446 17.05 0.42 -7.26
C PHE A 446 17.77 1.54 -8.05
N ASN A 447 17.97 2.72 -7.45
CA ASN A 447 18.68 3.83 -8.11
C ASN A 447 20.11 3.44 -8.48
N SER A 448 20.78 2.67 -7.63
CA SER A 448 22.13 2.16 -7.90
C SER A 448 22.17 1.22 -9.09
N LEU A 449 21.19 0.31 -9.20
CA LEU A 449 21.07 -0.60 -10.33
C LEU A 449 20.67 0.12 -11.63
N ILE A 450 19.81 1.13 -11.55
CA ILE A 450 19.47 1.99 -12.70
C ILE A 450 20.71 2.76 -13.16
N TYR A 451 21.52 3.29 -12.22
CA TYR A 451 22.77 3.96 -12.57
C TYR A 451 23.72 3.02 -13.33
N ILE A 452 23.88 1.78 -12.86
CA ILE A 452 24.66 0.74 -13.56
C ILE A 452 24.07 0.43 -14.93
N LYS A 453 22.74 0.40 -15.06
CA LYS A 453 22.06 0.13 -16.32
C LYS A 453 22.29 1.25 -17.36
N ASP A 454 22.25 2.51 -16.91
CA ASP A 454 22.26 3.67 -17.82
C ASP A 454 23.68 4.20 -18.10
N ASN A 455 24.68 3.80 -17.32
CA ASN A 455 26.07 4.23 -17.44
C ASN A 455 27.00 3.04 -17.65
N ASP A 456 28.25 3.31 -18.05
CA ASP A 456 29.30 2.29 -18.15
C ASP A 456 29.83 1.96 -16.75
N PRO A 457 29.72 0.70 -16.29
CA PRO A 457 30.17 0.31 -14.95
C PRO A 457 31.68 0.04 -14.85
N GLU A 458 32.47 0.19 -15.92
CA GLU A 458 33.93 -0.10 -15.90
C GLU A 458 34.67 0.61 -14.75
N ASP A 459 34.29 1.86 -14.45
CA ASP A 459 34.90 2.67 -13.38
C ASP A 459 34.43 2.29 -11.97
N LEU A 460 33.38 1.47 -11.83
CA LEU A 460 32.78 1.09 -10.55
C LEU A 460 33.48 -0.11 -9.88
N ASP A 461 34.40 -0.78 -10.58
CA ASP A 461 35.13 -1.99 -10.13
C ASP A 461 34.22 -3.08 -9.54
N LEU A 462 33.06 -3.29 -10.19
CA LEU A 462 32.08 -4.30 -9.79
C LEU A 462 32.47 -5.68 -10.34
N TYR A 463 32.12 -6.73 -9.58
CA TYR A 463 32.31 -8.13 -9.96
C TYR A 463 30.97 -8.87 -9.84
N PHE A 464 30.87 -10.09 -10.38
CA PHE A 464 29.69 -10.95 -10.22
C PHE A 464 29.61 -11.58 -8.82
N ALA A 465 29.73 -10.74 -7.78
CA ALA A 465 29.66 -11.07 -6.37
C ALA A 465 29.06 -9.91 -5.58
N VAL A 466 28.41 -10.22 -4.46
CA VAL A 466 27.79 -9.25 -3.56
C VAL A 466 28.27 -9.47 -2.14
N ASP A 467 28.52 -8.38 -1.43
CA ASP A 467 28.90 -8.42 -0.02
C ASP A 467 27.66 -8.35 0.86
N GLU A 468 27.47 -9.36 1.71
CA GLU A 468 26.40 -9.41 2.71
C GLU A 468 26.99 -9.29 4.11
N GLN A 469 26.42 -8.40 4.92
CA GLN A 469 26.89 -8.18 6.29
C GLN A 469 26.11 -9.10 7.24
N PHE A 470 26.80 -10.10 7.81
CA PHE A 470 26.24 -11.09 8.70
C PHE A 470 26.91 -11.01 10.07
N TYR A 471 26.16 -10.61 11.11
CA TYR A 471 26.66 -10.42 12.49
C TYR A 471 27.93 -9.54 12.58
N GLY A 472 28.01 -8.49 11.75
CA GLY A 472 29.15 -7.59 11.69
C GLY A 472 30.37 -8.14 10.94
N GLN A 473 30.28 -9.33 10.35
CA GLN A 473 31.26 -9.87 9.40
C GLN A 473 30.73 -9.69 7.98
N THR A 474 31.57 -9.18 7.08
CA THR A 474 31.22 -9.08 5.66
C THR A 474 31.57 -10.39 4.97
N GLN A 475 30.57 -11.05 4.39
CA GLN A 475 30.74 -12.26 3.59
C GLN A 475 30.44 -11.94 2.13
N THR A 476 31.40 -12.25 1.25
CA THR A 476 31.21 -12.13 -0.20
C THR A 476 30.51 -13.38 -0.74
N VAL A 477 29.39 -13.19 -1.42
CA VAL A 477 28.59 -14.24 -2.05
C VAL A 477 28.70 -14.10 -3.57
N GLU A 478 29.17 -15.15 -4.24
CA GLU A 478 29.22 -15.17 -5.70
C GLU A 478 27.82 -15.29 -6.31
N LEU A 479 27.51 -14.44 -7.30
CA LEU A 479 26.23 -14.46 -8.00
C LEU A 479 26.14 -15.60 -9.04
N ARG A 480 27.29 -16.04 -9.53
CA ARG A 480 27.46 -17.20 -10.42
C ARG A 480 28.81 -17.86 -10.17
N GLU A 481 28.98 -19.07 -10.69
CA GLU A 481 30.22 -19.83 -10.53
C GLU A 481 31.44 -19.07 -11.06
N GLY A 482 32.40 -18.77 -10.17
CA GLY A 482 33.61 -18.00 -10.52
C GLY A 482 33.39 -16.50 -10.65
N GLY A 483 32.20 -16.00 -10.28
CA GLY A 483 31.79 -14.62 -10.44
C GLY A 483 32.61 -13.60 -9.65
N ALA A 484 33.26 -14.00 -8.54
CA ALA A 484 34.12 -13.08 -7.78
C ALA A 484 35.36 -12.63 -8.58
N ASN A 485 35.76 -13.36 -9.62
CA ASN A 485 36.93 -13.02 -10.44
C ASN A 485 36.54 -12.36 -11.77
N GLU A 486 35.24 -12.22 -12.04
CA GLU A 486 34.76 -11.67 -13.29
C GLU A 486 34.19 -10.28 -13.11
N LYS A 487 34.77 -9.31 -13.83
CA LYS A 487 34.35 -7.92 -13.78
C LYS A 487 33.05 -7.69 -14.53
N VAL A 488 32.24 -6.78 -13.99
CA VAL A 488 31.10 -6.20 -14.68
C VAL A 488 31.62 -5.17 -15.69
N THR A 489 31.10 -5.24 -16.90
CA THR A 489 31.46 -4.46 -18.09
C THR A 489 30.16 -4.02 -18.77
N GLU A 490 30.25 -3.06 -19.69
CA GLU A 490 29.09 -2.62 -20.47
C GLU A 490 28.33 -3.78 -21.16
N ALA A 491 29.04 -4.82 -21.60
CA ALA A 491 28.45 -5.95 -22.32
C ALA A 491 27.72 -6.97 -21.42
N ASN A 492 28.03 -7.04 -20.12
CA ASN A 492 27.49 -8.05 -19.20
C ASN A 492 26.71 -7.44 -18.02
N LYS A 493 26.55 -6.12 -17.97
CA LYS A 493 25.86 -5.40 -16.88
C LYS A 493 24.38 -5.79 -16.72
N ASP A 494 23.68 -6.08 -17.81
CA ASP A 494 22.28 -6.52 -17.76
C ASP A 494 22.16 -7.86 -17.04
N GLU A 495 23.07 -8.80 -17.31
CA GLU A 495 23.13 -10.09 -16.63
C GLU A 495 23.47 -9.92 -15.14
N TYR A 496 24.42 -9.03 -14.82
CA TYR A 496 24.74 -8.69 -13.44
C TYR A 496 23.50 -8.19 -12.68
N ILE A 497 22.74 -7.26 -13.26
CA ILE A 497 21.52 -6.70 -12.66
C ILE A 497 20.48 -7.82 -12.44
N GLU A 498 20.24 -8.69 -13.43
CA GLU A 498 19.31 -9.81 -13.30
C GLU A 498 19.71 -10.77 -12.17
N LEU A 499 21.00 -11.11 -12.08
CA LEU A 499 21.51 -12.00 -11.03
C LEU A 499 21.42 -11.36 -9.64
N VAL A 500 21.70 -10.07 -9.52
CA VAL A 500 21.52 -9.31 -8.27
C VAL A 500 20.06 -9.33 -7.82
N ILE A 501 19.11 -9.06 -8.72
CA ILE A 501 17.66 -9.09 -8.41
C ILE A 501 17.24 -10.50 -7.96
N LYS A 502 17.67 -11.53 -8.71
CA LYS A 502 17.40 -12.93 -8.38
C LYS A 502 17.97 -13.31 -7.01
N TRP A 503 19.19 -12.90 -6.71
CA TRP A 503 19.80 -13.15 -5.40
C TRP A 503 19.04 -12.43 -4.28
N ARG A 504 18.75 -11.13 -4.46
CA ARG A 504 18.12 -10.27 -3.45
C ARG A 504 16.75 -10.77 -3.02
N PHE A 505 15.95 -11.27 -3.96
CA PHE A 505 14.55 -11.65 -3.71
C PHE A 505 14.28 -13.15 -3.68
N VAL A 506 15.02 -13.97 -4.43
CA VAL A 506 14.72 -15.40 -4.59
C VAL A 506 15.74 -16.25 -3.85
N SER A 507 17.03 -16.17 -4.20
CA SER A 507 18.03 -17.12 -3.73
C SER A 507 18.14 -17.18 -2.20
N ARG A 508 18.05 -16.03 -1.52
CA ARG A 508 18.19 -15.94 -0.05
C ARG A 508 16.99 -16.49 0.74
N VAL A 509 15.85 -16.65 0.10
CA VAL A 509 14.59 -17.08 0.76
C VAL A 509 13.96 -18.31 0.11
N GLU A 510 14.70 -18.99 -0.77
CA GLU A 510 14.19 -20.09 -1.59
C GLU A 510 13.65 -21.25 -0.73
N ALA A 511 14.37 -21.64 0.32
CA ALA A 511 13.97 -22.73 1.20
C ALA A 511 12.66 -22.41 1.94
N GLN A 512 12.53 -21.19 2.45
CA GLN A 512 11.36 -20.66 3.14
C GLN A 512 10.17 -20.59 2.19
N MET A 513 10.35 -20.00 0.99
CA MET A 513 9.31 -19.87 -0.02
C MET A 513 8.83 -21.24 -0.51
N LYS A 514 9.75 -22.20 -0.72
CA LYS A 514 9.40 -23.57 -1.12
C LYS A 514 8.55 -24.27 -0.06
N ALA A 515 8.88 -24.11 1.22
CA ALA A 515 8.10 -24.67 2.33
C ALA A 515 6.70 -24.04 2.40
N LEU A 516 6.61 -22.72 2.23
CA LEU A 516 5.36 -21.99 2.17
C LEU A 516 4.49 -22.44 1.00
N MET A 517 5.03 -22.49 -0.22
CA MET A 517 4.28 -22.91 -1.41
C MET A 517 3.84 -24.37 -1.35
N LYS A 518 4.63 -25.25 -0.70
CA LYS A 518 4.19 -26.62 -0.41
C LYS A 518 2.90 -26.61 0.41
N GLY A 519 2.81 -25.78 1.45
CA GLY A 519 1.62 -25.67 2.30
C GLY A 519 0.41 -25.11 1.54
N VAL A 520 0.63 -24.11 0.68
CA VAL A 520 -0.43 -23.53 -0.17
C VAL A 520 -0.97 -24.57 -1.15
N HIS A 521 -0.08 -25.28 -1.84
CA HIS A 521 -0.44 -26.24 -2.89
C HIS A 521 -1.09 -27.53 -2.39
N GLU A 522 -0.95 -27.84 -1.09
CA GLU A 522 -1.72 -28.92 -0.47
C GLU A 522 -3.25 -28.64 -0.55
N LEU A 523 -3.66 -27.38 -0.43
CA LEU A 523 -5.07 -26.99 -0.46
C LEU A 523 -5.53 -26.42 -1.80
N VAL A 524 -4.67 -25.61 -2.44
CA VAL A 524 -4.99 -24.87 -3.67
C VAL A 524 -4.04 -25.30 -4.79
N PRO A 525 -4.53 -26.05 -5.80
CA PRO A 525 -3.72 -26.49 -6.93
C PRO A 525 -3.00 -25.33 -7.64
N SER A 526 -1.74 -25.53 -8.03
CA SER A 526 -0.90 -24.50 -8.63
C SER A 526 -1.51 -23.90 -9.91
N ASN A 527 -2.12 -24.74 -10.75
CA ASN A 527 -2.79 -24.33 -11.99
C ASN A 527 -4.00 -23.41 -11.76
N LEU A 528 -4.63 -23.47 -10.58
CA LEU A 528 -5.74 -22.58 -10.23
C LEU A 528 -5.26 -21.27 -9.62
N LEU A 529 -4.06 -21.26 -9.03
CA LEU A 529 -3.45 -20.05 -8.49
C LEU A 529 -2.78 -19.23 -9.60
N SER A 530 -2.17 -19.89 -10.59
CA SER A 530 -1.41 -19.25 -11.67
C SER A 530 -2.27 -18.46 -12.67
N ILE A 531 -3.60 -18.54 -12.60
CA ILE A 531 -4.51 -17.74 -13.44
C ILE A 531 -4.57 -16.28 -13.00
N PHE A 532 -4.22 -16.01 -11.75
CA PHE A 532 -4.22 -14.67 -11.17
C PHE A 532 -2.88 -13.97 -11.43
N ASP A 533 -2.92 -12.64 -11.54
CA ASP A 533 -1.72 -11.82 -11.46
C ASP A 533 -1.36 -11.48 -9.99
N PRO A 534 -0.17 -10.90 -9.71
CA PRO A 534 0.27 -10.60 -8.34
C PRO A 534 -0.68 -9.67 -7.59
N ASN A 535 -1.31 -8.72 -8.29
CA ASN A 535 -2.23 -7.76 -7.70
C ASN A 535 -3.55 -8.45 -7.35
N GLU A 536 -4.07 -9.28 -8.26
CA GLU A 536 -5.25 -10.12 -8.03
C GLU A 536 -5.03 -11.12 -6.89
N LEU A 537 -3.81 -11.67 -6.78
CA LEU A 537 -3.44 -12.58 -5.68
C LEU A 537 -3.41 -11.84 -4.33
N GLU A 538 -2.89 -10.62 -4.28
CA GLU A 538 -3.00 -9.75 -3.10
C GLU A 538 -4.49 -9.56 -2.73
N LEU A 539 -5.35 -9.25 -3.70
CA LEU A 539 -6.79 -9.11 -3.45
C LEU A 539 -7.45 -10.41 -2.98
N LEU A 540 -7.02 -11.56 -3.50
CA LEU A 540 -7.55 -12.87 -3.11
C LEU A 540 -7.20 -13.24 -1.67
N VAL A 541 -5.99 -12.91 -1.22
CA VAL A 541 -5.49 -13.25 0.13
C VAL A 541 -5.90 -12.20 1.17
N CYS A 542 -5.82 -10.93 0.79
CA CYS A 542 -5.96 -9.80 1.68
C CYS A 542 -7.36 -9.16 1.55
N GLY A 543 -7.97 -9.13 0.38
CA GLY A 543 -9.25 -8.46 0.16
C GLY A 543 -9.14 -6.95 0.09
N LEU A 544 -10.18 -6.33 -0.50
CA LEU A 544 -10.20 -4.90 -0.84
C LEU A 544 -10.54 -4.01 0.36
N GLN A 545 -9.66 -3.07 0.70
CA GLN A 545 -10.03 -2.00 1.64
C GLN A 545 -11.01 -1.06 0.96
N LYS A 546 -12.06 -0.63 1.67
CA LYS A 546 -12.92 0.44 1.17
C LYS A 546 -12.11 1.73 1.10
N ILE A 547 -11.90 2.24 -0.11
CA ILE A 547 -11.12 3.46 -0.33
C ILE A 547 -12.04 4.66 -0.23
N ASP A 548 -11.75 5.53 0.73
CA ASP A 548 -12.42 6.82 0.86
C ASP A 548 -11.82 7.80 -0.17
N VAL A 549 -12.55 8.01 -1.27
CA VAL A 549 -12.13 8.91 -2.36
C VAL A 549 -12.05 10.37 -1.89
N LYS A 550 -12.85 10.75 -0.88
CA LYS A 550 -12.81 12.10 -0.32
C LYS A 550 -11.50 12.31 0.46
N ASP A 551 -11.18 11.39 1.36
CA ASP A 551 -9.91 11.43 2.10
C ASP A 551 -8.69 11.40 1.15
N TRP A 552 -8.76 10.60 0.07
CA TRP A 552 -7.73 10.56 -0.96
C TRP A 552 -7.55 11.92 -1.63
N LYS A 553 -8.64 12.53 -2.08
CA LYS A 553 -8.62 13.83 -2.76
C LYS A 553 -8.11 14.94 -1.83
N ASP A 554 -8.57 14.97 -0.59
CA ASP A 554 -8.21 16.00 0.40
C ASP A 554 -6.73 15.94 0.79
N ASN A 555 -6.10 14.77 0.63
CA ASN A 555 -4.68 14.56 0.93
C ASN A 555 -3.78 14.43 -0.31
N THR A 556 -4.27 14.82 -1.50
CA THR A 556 -3.47 14.80 -2.72
C THR A 556 -2.76 16.14 -2.99
N LEU A 557 -1.49 16.07 -3.40
CA LEU A 557 -0.70 17.21 -3.85
C LEU A 557 -0.66 17.29 -5.38
N TYR A 558 -0.56 18.52 -5.92
CA TYR A 558 -0.50 18.77 -7.37
C TYR A 558 0.78 19.53 -7.73
N LYS A 559 1.46 19.11 -8.81
CA LYS A 559 2.71 19.69 -9.32
C LYS A 559 2.68 19.90 -10.84
N GLY A 560 3.69 20.57 -11.40
CA GLY A 560 3.84 20.76 -12.85
C GLY A 560 2.82 21.71 -13.48
N GLY A 561 2.18 22.58 -12.69
CA GLY A 561 1.12 23.48 -13.17
C GLY A 561 -0.29 22.89 -13.08
N TYR A 562 -0.44 21.69 -12.52
CA TYR A 562 -1.74 21.25 -12.02
C TYR A 562 -2.07 21.87 -10.68
N ALA A 563 -3.36 22.13 -10.50
CA ALA A 563 -3.97 22.63 -9.28
C ALA A 563 -5.30 21.89 -9.08
N PRO A 564 -5.88 21.91 -7.86
CA PRO A 564 -7.14 21.22 -7.57
C PRO A 564 -8.28 21.55 -8.55
N ASN A 565 -8.30 22.79 -9.07
CA ASN A 565 -9.34 23.30 -9.97
C ASN A 565 -9.02 23.12 -11.46
N HIS A 566 -7.91 22.47 -11.80
CA HIS A 566 -7.51 22.25 -13.19
C HIS A 566 -8.45 21.24 -13.87
N PRO A 567 -8.91 21.46 -15.12
CA PRO A 567 -9.88 20.57 -15.79
C PRO A 567 -9.46 19.10 -15.82
N VAL A 568 -8.19 18.82 -16.10
CA VAL A 568 -7.62 17.46 -16.09
C VAL A 568 -7.70 16.81 -14.70
N ILE A 569 -7.47 17.59 -13.63
CA ILE A 569 -7.56 17.09 -12.25
C ILE A 569 -9.02 16.84 -11.85
N HIS A 570 -9.94 17.71 -12.27
CA HIS A 570 -11.36 17.47 -12.11
C HIS A 570 -11.79 16.17 -12.82
N ASN A 571 -11.36 15.98 -14.07
CA ASN A 571 -11.63 14.76 -14.83
C ASN A 571 -10.98 13.52 -14.21
N PHE A 572 -9.79 13.64 -13.63
CA PHE A 572 -9.14 12.56 -12.88
C PHE A 572 -10.02 12.12 -11.71
N TRP A 573 -10.44 13.04 -10.83
CA TRP A 573 -11.28 12.66 -9.69
C TRP A 573 -12.69 12.21 -10.09
N LYS A 574 -13.24 12.77 -11.17
CA LYS A 574 -14.46 12.27 -11.83
C LYS A 574 -14.27 10.80 -12.24
N CYS A 575 -13.10 10.45 -12.76
CA CYS A 575 -12.74 9.09 -13.16
C CYS A 575 -12.61 8.16 -11.95
N ILE A 576 -11.89 8.57 -10.90
CA ILE A 576 -11.74 7.79 -9.66
C ILE A 576 -13.09 7.54 -8.98
N LEU A 577 -13.98 8.53 -8.94
CA LEU A 577 -15.34 8.32 -8.45
C LEU A 577 -16.11 7.30 -9.29
N SER A 578 -15.93 7.32 -10.62
CA SER A 578 -16.65 6.42 -11.52
C SER A 578 -16.17 4.98 -11.42
N PHE A 579 -14.94 4.77 -10.95
CA PHE A 579 -14.38 3.45 -10.72
C PHE A 579 -15.04 2.77 -9.53
N ASP A 580 -15.16 1.44 -9.62
CA ASP A 580 -15.49 0.59 -8.48
C ASP A 580 -14.31 0.54 -7.48
N ASN A 581 -14.54 -0.05 -6.31
CA ASN A 581 -13.53 -0.08 -5.26
C ASN A 581 -12.27 -0.91 -5.65
N GLU A 582 -12.43 -1.85 -6.57
CA GLU A 582 -11.33 -2.66 -7.10
C GLU A 582 -10.40 -1.82 -7.99
N MET A 583 -10.95 -1.13 -8.98
CA MET A 583 -10.16 -0.21 -9.82
C MET A 583 -9.63 0.97 -8.99
N ARG A 584 -10.40 1.38 -7.97
CA ARG A 584 -9.98 2.06 -6.72
C ARG A 584 -8.56 1.67 -6.28
N ALA A 585 -8.47 0.44 -5.81
CA ALA A 585 -7.28 -0.15 -5.24
C ALA A 585 -6.16 -0.30 -6.26
N ARG A 586 -6.48 -0.45 -7.54
CA ARG A 586 -5.48 -0.63 -8.59
C ARG A 586 -4.88 0.65 -9.12
N VAL A 587 -5.62 1.75 -9.13
CA VAL A 587 -5.02 3.08 -9.25
C VAL A 587 -4.05 3.29 -8.08
N LEU A 588 -4.42 2.88 -6.87
CA LEU A 588 -3.57 3.05 -5.70
C LEU A 588 -2.29 2.21 -5.83
N GLN A 589 -2.40 0.90 -6.10
CA GLN A 589 -1.26 0.01 -6.36
C GLN A 589 -0.36 0.52 -7.48
N PHE A 590 -0.95 1.03 -8.57
CA PHE A 590 -0.18 1.59 -9.68
C PHE A 590 0.72 2.73 -9.21
N VAL A 591 0.25 3.59 -8.31
CA VAL A 591 0.96 4.80 -7.89
C VAL A 591 1.81 4.61 -6.64
N THR A 592 1.42 3.72 -5.72
CA THR A 592 2.08 3.55 -4.40
C THR A 592 2.73 2.18 -4.22
N GLY A 593 2.56 1.27 -5.19
CA GLY A 593 3.05 -0.11 -5.09
C GLY A 593 2.22 -1.01 -4.16
N THR A 594 1.18 -0.49 -3.50
CA THR A 594 0.33 -1.24 -2.58
C THR A 594 -1.14 -0.82 -2.67
N SER A 595 -2.07 -1.76 -2.44
CA SER A 595 -3.50 -1.45 -2.36
C SER A 595 -3.90 -0.81 -1.03
N ARG A 596 -2.95 -0.71 -0.08
CA ARG A 596 -3.22 -0.32 1.29
C ARG A 596 -3.28 1.19 1.47
N VAL A 597 -4.32 1.63 2.17
CA VAL A 597 -4.36 2.97 2.76
C VAL A 597 -3.91 2.86 4.23
N PRO A 598 -2.97 3.71 4.69
CA PRO A 598 -2.57 3.77 6.09
C PRO A 598 -3.76 3.92 7.04
N MET A 599 -3.58 3.52 8.29
CA MET A 599 -4.66 3.48 9.28
C MET A 599 -5.32 4.85 9.52
N ASN A 600 -4.53 5.91 9.43
CA ASN A 600 -4.96 7.31 9.57
C ASN A 600 -5.30 7.97 8.22
N GLY A 601 -5.55 7.16 7.18
CA GLY A 601 -5.93 7.61 5.85
C GLY A 601 -4.77 8.05 4.97
N PHE A 602 -5.09 8.72 3.88
CA PHE A 602 -4.14 9.19 2.86
C PHE A 602 -3.18 10.27 3.36
N ARG A 603 -3.47 10.89 4.52
CA ARG A 603 -2.60 11.88 5.15
C ARG A 603 -1.24 11.30 5.54
N GLU A 604 -1.20 10.02 5.88
CA GLU A 604 -0.03 9.34 6.44
C GLU A 604 0.53 8.30 5.47
N LEU A 605 0.40 8.54 4.17
CA LEU A 605 1.16 7.79 3.18
C LEU A 605 2.66 8.00 3.40
N TYR A 606 3.43 6.92 3.31
CA TYR A 606 4.89 6.99 3.25
C TYR A 606 5.38 6.58 1.87
N GLY A 607 6.51 7.16 1.51
CA GLY A 607 7.33 6.76 0.38
C GLY A 607 8.73 6.41 0.90
N SER A 608 9.67 6.23 -0.02
CA SER A 608 11.04 5.80 0.32
C SER A 608 11.75 6.72 1.32
N ASN A 609 11.42 8.02 1.32
CA ASN A 609 12.08 9.04 2.13
C ASN A 609 11.26 9.44 3.37
N GLY A 610 10.29 8.62 3.78
CA GLY A 610 9.39 8.88 4.91
C GLY A 610 8.01 9.39 4.48
N PRO A 611 7.32 10.20 5.32
CA PRO A 611 5.96 10.66 5.03
C PRO A 611 5.87 11.41 3.69
N GLN A 612 5.12 10.84 2.75
CA GLN A 612 5.03 11.29 1.37
C GLN A 612 3.60 11.11 0.85
N LYS A 613 2.90 12.22 0.64
CA LYS A 613 1.52 12.24 0.16
C LYS A 613 1.41 11.82 -1.30
N PHE A 614 0.25 11.28 -1.66
CA PHE A 614 -0.13 11.05 -3.05
C PHE A 614 0.01 12.35 -3.86
N THR A 615 0.71 12.29 -4.99
CA THR A 615 1.06 13.47 -5.79
C THR A 615 0.71 13.25 -7.25
N ILE A 616 0.04 14.21 -7.89
CA ILE A 616 -0.20 14.22 -9.33
C ILE A 616 0.62 15.34 -9.97
N GLU A 617 1.49 14.97 -10.90
CA GLU A 617 2.36 15.90 -11.62
C GLU A 617 2.01 15.95 -13.11
N LYS A 618 1.91 17.15 -13.67
CA LYS A 618 1.75 17.31 -15.12
C LYS A 618 3.05 16.91 -15.81
N TRP A 619 2.96 15.98 -16.74
CA TRP A 619 4.11 15.53 -17.51
C TRP A 619 3.71 15.20 -18.95
N GLY A 620 4.59 15.54 -19.90
CA GLY A 620 4.46 15.06 -21.26
C GLY A 620 3.31 15.64 -22.10
N ASN A 621 2.92 14.88 -23.13
CA ASN A 621 1.92 15.22 -24.13
C ASN A 621 0.72 14.26 -24.07
N PRO A 622 -0.47 14.64 -24.55
CA PRO A 622 -1.69 13.84 -24.46
C PRO A 622 -1.63 12.44 -25.11
N ASP A 623 -0.67 12.20 -26.01
CA ASP A 623 -0.52 10.89 -26.66
C ASP A 623 0.15 9.83 -25.76
N MET A 624 0.85 10.27 -24.71
CA MET A 624 1.58 9.37 -23.80
C MET A 624 0.64 8.78 -22.75
N LEU A 625 1.00 7.62 -22.20
CA LEU A 625 0.27 7.00 -21.09
C LEU A 625 0.67 7.63 -19.75
N PRO A 626 -0.20 7.59 -18.73
CA PRO A 626 0.19 7.96 -17.37
C PRO A 626 1.29 7.03 -16.86
N ARG A 627 2.21 7.57 -16.06
CA ARG A 627 3.29 6.82 -15.42
C ARG A 627 3.25 7.01 -13.92
N ALA A 628 3.86 6.10 -13.18
CA ALA A 628 3.93 6.15 -11.73
C ALA A 628 5.34 5.95 -11.23
N HIS A 629 5.65 6.61 -10.11
CA HIS A 629 6.89 6.46 -9.36
C HIS A 629 6.49 6.06 -7.95
N THR A 630 6.58 4.76 -7.67
CA THR A 630 5.97 4.18 -6.46
C THR A 630 6.61 4.72 -5.19
N CYS A 631 7.92 5.00 -5.22
CA CYS A 631 8.65 5.57 -4.08
C CYS A 631 8.19 6.95 -3.64
N PHE A 632 7.64 7.75 -4.57
CA PHE A 632 7.23 9.11 -4.30
C PHE A 632 5.70 9.24 -4.17
N ASN A 633 4.98 8.11 -4.24
CA ASN A 633 3.53 8.09 -4.38
C ASN A 633 3.06 9.06 -5.47
N ARG A 634 3.80 9.12 -6.59
CA ARG A 634 3.64 10.14 -7.61
C ARG A 634 3.15 9.53 -8.91
N MET A 635 2.08 10.12 -9.45
CA MET A 635 1.58 9.84 -10.79
C MET A 635 1.88 11.00 -11.73
N ASP A 636 2.58 10.69 -12.81
CA ASP A 636 2.80 11.59 -13.93
C ASP A 636 1.60 11.48 -14.87
N LEU A 637 0.78 12.53 -14.92
CA LEU A 637 -0.48 12.56 -15.64
C LEU A 637 -0.42 13.54 -16.83
N PRO A 638 -0.46 13.04 -18.07
CA PRO A 638 -0.52 13.88 -19.26
C PRO A 638 -1.78 14.78 -19.32
N PRO A 639 -1.70 15.93 -19.99
CA PRO A 639 -2.79 16.90 -20.04
C PRO A 639 -3.85 16.50 -21.08
N TYR A 640 -4.56 15.39 -20.85
CA TYR A 640 -5.62 14.89 -21.74
C TYR A 640 -6.74 15.89 -21.96
N GLY A 641 -7.30 15.91 -23.17
CA GLY A 641 -8.30 16.88 -23.58
C GLY A 641 -9.71 16.58 -23.08
N SER A 642 -10.00 15.32 -22.77
CA SER A 642 -11.35 14.88 -22.38
C SER A 642 -11.37 13.85 -21.25
N PHE A 643 -12.53 13.73 -20.59
CA PHE A 643 -12.77 12.71 -19.56
C PHE A 643 -12.61 11.28 -20.11
N HIS A 644 -13.15 11.00 -21.30
CA HIS A 644 -13.10 9.67 -21.90
C HIS A 644 -11.67 9.25 -22.26
N GLU A 645 -10.91 10.17 -22.85
CA GLU A 645 -9.50 9.95 -23.16
C GLU A 645 -8.68 9.69 -21.89
N LEU A 646 -8.86 10.51 -20.84
CA LEU A 646 -8.18 10.31 -19.56
C LEU A 646 -8.52 8.93 -18.98
N ARG A 647 -9.80 8.57 -18.98
CA ARG A 647 -10.27 7.29 -18.42
C ARG A 647 -9.65 6.12 -19.18
N ASP A 648 -9.73 6.11 -20.51
CA ASP A 648 -9.24 5.01 -21.33
C ASP A 648 -7.71 4.86 -21.17
N ARG A 649 -6.97 5.97 -21.21
CA ARG A 649 -5.51 5.97 -21.04
C ARG A 649 -5.10 5.51 -19.65
N LEU A 650 -5.83 5.93 -18.61
CA LEU A 650 -5.59 5.51 -17.23
C LEU A 650 -5.90 4.02 -17.04
N THR A 651 -7.01 3.52 -17.57
CA THR A 651 -7.35 2.09 -17.52
C THR A 651 -6.30 1.26 -18.25
N VAL A 652 -5.89 1.66 -19.45
CA VAL A 652 -4.83 0.99 -20.21
C VAL A 652 -3.52 0.93 -19.43
N ALA A 653 -3.10 2.02 -18.78
CA ALA A 653 -1.85 2.03 -18.01
C ALA A 653 -1.92 1.13 -16.77
N ILE A 654 -3.07 1.08 -16.09
CA ILE A 654 -3.27 0.24 -14.91
C ILE A 654 -3.29 -1.25 -15.30
N GLU A 655 -4.05 -1.60 -16.35
CA GLU A 655 -4.18 -2.99 -16.83
C GLU A 655 -2.87 -3.53 -17.39
N ASN A 656 -2.06 -2.66 -18.03
CA ASN A 656 -0.78 -3.05 -18.62
C ASN A 656 0.42 -2.66 -17.74
N SER A 657 0.21 -2.43 -16.44
CA SER A 657 1.27 -2.06 -15.49
C SER A 657 2.39 -3.11 -15.38
N GLU A 658 2.16 -4.36 -15.81
CA GLU A 658 3.22 -5.37 -15.99
C GLU A 658 4.03 -5.17 -17.28
N ILE A 659 3.40 -4.68 -18.37
CA ILE A 659 3.96 -4.66 -19.73
C ILE A 659 4.67 -3.32 -20.05
N PHE A 660 4.15 -2.19 -19.56
CA PHE A 660 4.74 -0.87 -19.81
C PHE A 660 5.83 -0.46 -18.81
N SER A 661 6.18 -1.36 -17.89
CA SER A 661 7.28 -1.17 -16.93
C SER A 661 8.67 -1.33 -17.59
N GLY A 662 8.83 -0.90 -18.83
CA GLY A 662 10.04 -1.13 -19.61
C GLY A 662 10.17 -0.32 -20.90
N VAL A 663 9.49 0.83 -21.00
CA VAL A 663 9.72 1.76 -22.11
C VAL A 663 10.09 3.12 -21.56
N ASP A 664 11.37 3.26 -21.23
CA ASP A 664 12.09 4.51 -21.44
C ASP A 664 12.75 4.46 -22.83
#